data_AF-A0AAD9T7G9-F1
#
_entry.id   AF-A0AAD9T7G9-F1
#
_cell.length_a   1.000
_cell.length_b   1.000
_cell.length_c   1.000
_cell.angle_alpha   90.00
_cell.angle_beta   90.00
_cell.angle_gamma   90.00
#
_symmetry.space_group_name_H-M   'P 1'
#
loop_
_entity.id
_entity.type
_entity.pdbx_description
1 polymer ?
#
loop_
_entity_poly.entity_id
_entity_poly.type
_entity_poly.pdbx_seq_one_letter_code
_entity_poly.pdbx_strand_id
1 'polypeptide(L)'
;MSLFRRVPGNLTIIFLCVFLTVWLYRPSHRFSHLDSSSLARYLNRSRTVQTLQSFAADLTPECDPVIQALTTTELVTTTEIQFVTQTCPAAAPKATAIPGQLPSKAAPLEFTTEQQIVARLRDHGIVVIFKTGAQEVAHLSIQVGTTLRYLDPADILFFSDLQGSLGPFLIHDALRNVDQTLKESDGDFEIYRAIRRYQRTGQDIEELKEERKKGDGRSGWRLDKYKFLHMVEETFEMRPDAKWYVFIETDSYVVWSNLAAWLSRLDSTRPMYLGAVVYIGDKAFGHGGSGYVLSNAAMNKLLGSDQQQGLAAAWDKRMKEICCGDLALGIALKEKGVDVAGARPLLNGDKPATFSFGPKNLWCQPVVTMHHVLPHEISAIWRYERRREILDANSNTTIFADLYYHFVEPLLVEERDNWDNMAQGKTYSAKENKKEEERYLEEERKKQAEMQMASAGESAQNEEERKKQEVEKKLEEEKVKAEEEKPRFNGQSEVDSKNAAEKAGLEKQILTGDDNSAHAGEPTSKGEDKEPENSDTEIDQGPPRTDGRPGSTRLEKGGPNEEKATAAKADASGTRDVASREEAEESIEKSTRSPEPASVPHGKRDERKRLTDVESTAHLSLENCARACEASEECFQYVFVEPESECTLGHSFRLGRYKAPAEGERVISKSGWKLKRIRSWTKNNPCEWADWAEWIGKYD
;
A
#
# COMPACT_ATOMS: atom_id res chain seq x y z
N MET A 1 -53.77 17.98 32.19
CA MET A 1 -54.19 16.55 32.20
C MET A 1 -54.33 16.12 30.74
N SER A 2 -53.56 15.12 30.29
CA SER A 2 -53.95 13.70 30.26
C SER A 2 -54.87 13.34 29.08
N LEU A 3 -54.28 12.82 28.00
CA LEU A 3 -54.99 12.03 26.98
C LEU A 3 -54.16 10.88 26.36
N PHE A 4 -52.96 10.58 26.92
CA PHE A 4 -52.32 9.28 26.72
C PHE A 4 -53.05 8.21 27.53
N ARG A 5 -54.15 7.67 26.97
CA ARG A 5 -54.86 6.51 27.52
C ARG A 5 -55.57 5.74 26.41
N ARG A 6 -55.50 4.41 26.47
CA ARG A 6 -56.18 3.43 25.59
C ARG A 6 -55.64 3.29 24.15
N VAL A 7 -54.35 2.93 24.03
CA VAL A 7 -54.05 1.77 23.18
C VAL A 7 -54.52 0.53 23.96
N PRO A 8 -55.35 -0.38 23.39
CA PRO A 8 -55.73 -1.60 24.08
C PRO A 8 -54.51 -2.49 24.30
N GLY A 9 -54.37 -3.14 25.47
CA GLY A 9 -53.23 -4.02 25.76
C GLY A 9 -53.08 -5.18 24.76
N ASN A 10 -54.20 -5.63 24.18
CA ASN A 10 -54.21 -6.64 23.12
C ASN A 10 -53.48 -6.15 21.86
N LEU A 11 -53.53 -4.84 21.55
CA LEU A 11 -52.87 -4.28 20.37
C LEU A 11 -51.34 -4.24 20.55
N THR A 12 -50.85 -3.85 21.73
CA THR A 12 -49.41 -3.89 22.04
C THR A 12 -48.89 -5.32 22.10
N ILE A 13 -49.68 -6.29 22.61
CA ILE A 13 -49.33 -7.72 22.54
C ILE A 13 -49.26 -8.18 21.08
N ILE A 14 -50.24 -7.85 20.22
CA ILE A 14 -50.21 -8.20 18.79
C ILE A 14 -48.97 -7.60 18.10
N PHE A 15 -48.65 -6.33 18.33
CA PHE A 15 -47.45 -5.71 17.76
C PHE A 15 -46.17 -6.40 18.23
N LEU A 16 -46.06 -6.75 19.53
CA LEU A 16 -44.88 -7.40 20.08
C LEU A 16 -44.75 -8.85 19.59
N CYS A 17 -45.87 -9.58 19.43
CA CYS A 17 -45.90 -10.89 18.77
C CYS A 17 -45.51 -10.80 17.30
N VAL A 18 -46.04 -9.84 16.53
CA VAL A 18 -45.66 -9.63 15.13
C VAL A 18 -44.19 -9.29 15.00
N PHE A 19 -43.66 -8.39 15.86
CA PHE A 19 -42.25 -8.03 15.86
C PHE A 19 -41.36 -9.23 16.22
N LEU A 20 -41.74 -10.03 17.23
CA LEU A 20 -41.05 -11.28 17.56
C LEU A 20 -41.12 -12.29 16.42
N THR A 21 -42.24 -12.43 15.70
CA THR A 21 -42.28 -13.30 14.51
C THR A 21 -41.43 -12.76 13.36
N VAL A 22 -41.37 -11.45 13.12
CA VAL A 22 -40.49 -10.88 12.09
C VAL A 22 -39.01 -10.99 12.47
N TRP A 23 -38.70 -11.02 13.77
CA TRP A 23 -37.33 -11.15 14.30
C TRP A 23 -36.85 -12.61 14.37
N LEU A 24 -37.67 -13.52 14.89
CA LEU A 24 -37.39 -14.97 15.01
C LEU A 24 -37.61 -15.74 13.70
N TYR A 25 -38.48 -15.23 12.82
CA TYR A 25 -38.75 -15.76 11.48
C TYR A 25 -38.13 -14.87 10.39
N ARG A 26 -37.08 -14.10 10.72
CA ARG A 26 -36.10 -13.63 9.72
C ARG A 26 -35.66 -14.86 8.92
N PRO A 27 -35.82 -14.89 7.58
CA PRO A 27 -35.29 -15.99 6.81
C PRO A 27 -33.77 -15.98 6.97
N SER A 28 -33.20 -17.09 7.42
CA SER A 28 -31.75 -17.26 7.51
C SER A 28 -31.16 -17.41 6.10
N HIS A 29 -31.09 -16.29 5.37
CA HIS A 29 -30.43 -16.17 4.07
C HIS A 29 -28.91 -16.32 4.25
N ARG A 30 -28.48 -17.55 4.53
CA ARG A 30 -27.17 -18.02 4.06
C ARG A 30 -27.19 -17.82 2.55
N PHE A 31 -26.32 -16.94 2.05
CA PHE A 31 -26.03 -16.92 0.62
C PHE A 31 -25.41 -18.27 0.24
N SER A 32 -26.21 -19.14 -0.38
CA SER A 32 -25.67 -20.32 -1.05
C SER A 32 -24.72 -19.84 -2.14
N HIS A 33 -23.48 -20.36 -2.17
CA HIS A 33 -22.49 -20.01 -3.19
C HIS A 33 -23.13 -19.92 -4.59
N LEU A 34 -22.92 -18.80 -5.27
CA LEU A 34 -23.41 -18.59 -6.63
C LEU A 34 -22.63 -19.50 -7.59
N ASP A 35 -23.13 -20.71 -7.77
CA ASP A 35 -22.79 -21.59 -8.89
C ASP A 35 -22.90 -20.81 -10.20
N SER A 36 -21.78 -20.71 -10.93
CA SER A 36 -21.68 -19.95 -12.17
C SER A 36 -22.65 -20.45 -13.25
N SER A 37 -23.02 -21.75 -13.24
CA SER A 37 -24.02 -22.31 -14.15
C SER A 37 -25.46 -21.90 -13.75
N SER A 38 -25.71 -21.57 -12.49
CA SER A 38 -26.97 -21.00 -12.01
C SER A 38 -27.08 -19.52 -12.30
N LEU A 39 -25.98 -18.76 -12.20
CA LEU A 39 -25.91 -17.39 -12.71
C LEU A 39 -26.19 -17.35 -14.21
N ALA A 40 -25.54 -18.22 -15.01
CA ALA A 40 -25.82 -18.35 -16.45
C ALA A 40 -27.28 -18.68 -16.76
N ARG A 41 -27.92 -19.59 -15.98
CA ARG A 41 -29.36 -19.91 -16.11
C ARG A 41 -30.29 -18.75 -15.75
N TYR A 42 -29.91 -17.87 -14.81
CA TYR A 42 -30.68 -16.67 -14.48
C TYR A 42 -30.56 -15.60 -15.57
N LEU A 43 -29.33 -15.36 -16.04
CA LEU A 43 -29.02 -14.43 -17.13
C LEU A 43 -29.78 -14.79 -18.41
N ASN A 44 -29.74 -16.06 -18.83
CA ASN A 44 -30.48 -16.55 -20.00
C ASN A 44 -32.01 -16.60 -19.81
N ARG A 45 -32.56 -16.27 -18.63
CA ARG A 45 -34.01 -16.17 -18.36
C ARG A 45 -34.51 -14.73 -18.24
N SER A 46 -33.66 -13.76 -17.91
CA SER A 46 -34.06 -12.35 -17.82
C SER A 46 -34.18 -11.74 -19.21
N ARG A 47 -35.38 -11.31 -19.58
CA ARG A 47 -35.67 -10.71 -20.91
C ARG A 47 -34.79 -9.50 -21.19
N THR A 48 -34.50 -8.68 -20.18
CA THR A 48 -33.59 -7.53 -20.26
C THR A 48 -32.15 -7.95 -20.54
N VAL A 49 -31.70 -9.04 -19.92
CA VAL A 49 -30.34 -9.58 -20.15
C VAL A 49 -30.24 -10.24 -21.52
N GLN A 50 -31.28 -10.94 -21.99
CA GLN A 50 -31.36 -11.45 -23.37
C GLN A 50 -31.23 -10.30 -24.40
N THR A 51 -31.88 -9.16 -24.18
CA THR A 51 -31.73 -7.98 -25.05
C THR A 51 -30.30 -7.41 -25.03
N LEU A 52 -29.65 -7.35 -23.87
CA LEU A 52 -28.24 -6.95 -23.76
C LEU A 52 -27.26 -7.99 -24.35
N GLN A 53 -27.64 -9.27 -24.36
CA GLN A 53 -26.88 -10.34 -25.02
C GLN A 53 -27.05 -10.30 -26.54
N SER A 54 -28.24 -9.99 -27.09
CA SER A 54 -28.42 -9.85 -28.54
C SER A 54 -27.58 -8.70 -29.11
N PHE A 55 -27.50 -7.56 -28.41
CA PHE A 55 -26.59 -6.46 -28.80
C PHE A 55 -25.09 -6.81 -28.68
N ALA A 56 -24.74 -7.91 -28.01
CA ALA A 56 -23.36 -8.40 -27.94
C ALA A 56 -23.08 -9.54 -28.94
N ALA A 57 -24.10 -10.28 -29.37
CA ALA A 57 -24.00 -11.33 -30.39
C ALA A 57 -23.79 -10.77 -31.81
N ASP A 58 -24.30 -9.57 -32.10
CA ASP A 58 -23.99 -8.84 -33.34
C ASP A 58 -22.50 -8.39 -33.42
N LEU A 59 -21.70 -8.64 -32.37
CA LEU A 59 -20.27 -8.27 -32.28
C LEU A 59 -19.32 -9.48 -32.18
N THR A 60 -19.82 -10.72 -32.31
CA THR A 60 -18.98 -11.94 -32.31
C THR A 60 -18.78 -12.49 -33.72
N PRO A 61 -17.58 -12.35 -34.33
CA PRO A 61 -17.23 -13.04 -35.56
C PRO A 61 -16.88 -14.51 -35.29
N GLU A 62 -17.89 -15.37 -35.09
CA GLU A 62 -17.71 -16.83 -35.05
C GLU A 62 -17.46 -17.35 -36.48
N CYS A 63 -16.19 -17.38 -36.88
CA CYS A 63 -15.71 -17.92 -38.17
C CYS A 63 -14.35 -18.60 -38.00
N ASP A 64 -14.29 -19.70 -37.25
CA ASP A 64 -13.12 -20.58 -37.27
C ASP A 64 -12.97 -21.24 -38.66
N PRO A 65 -11.77 -21.28 -39.26
CA PRO A 65 -11.56 -21.88 -40.57
C PRO A 65 -11.66 -23.41 -40.51
N VAL A 66 -12.64 -23.98 -41.21
CA VAL A 66 -12.82 -25.44 -41.30
C VAL A 66 -11.74 -26.06 -42.19
N ILE A 67 -10.68 -26.60 -41.58
CA ILE A 67 -9.66 -27.37 -42.28
C ILE A 67 -10.22 -28.75 -42.64
N GLN A 68 -10.61 -28.94 -43.91
CA GLN A 68 -10.95 -30.25 -44.43
C GLN A 68 -9.69 -31.02 -44.84
N ALA A 69 -9.33 -32.04 -44.06
CA ALA A 69 -8.33 -33.02 -44.46
C ALA A 69 -8.96 -34.09 -45.37
N LEU A 70 -8.46 -34.22 -46.60
CA LEU A 70 -8.81 -35.30 -47.53
C LEU A 70 -7.73 -36.39 -47.51
N THR A 71 -8.15 -37.65 -47.40
CA THR A 71 -7.21 -38.78 -47.22
C THR A 71 -6.82 -39.42 -48.56
N THR A 72 -5.51 -39.53 -48.75
CA THR A 72 -4.71 -40.17 -49.80
C THR A 72 -5.23 -41.47 -50.44
N THR A 73 -4.90 -41.67 -51.72
CA THR A 73 -4.55 -43.00 -52.26
C THR A 73 -3.23 -42.98 -53.06
N GLU A 74 -2.26 -43.73 -52.54
CA GLU A 74 -1.07 -44.36 -53.15
C GLU A 74 -0.03 -43.56 -54.00
N LEU A 75 1.23 -43.73 -53.57
CA LEU A 75 2.53 -43.33 -54.16
C LEU A 75 2.82 -41.82 -54.37
N VAL A 76 3.97 -41.42 -53.80
CA VAL A 76 4.59 -40.08 -53.78
C VAL A 76 3.85 -39.05 -52.91
N THR A 77 4.47 -38.69 -51.79
CA THR A 77 3.87 -37.82 -50.77
C THR A 77 4.22 -36.35 -51.00
N THR A 78 3.24 -35.57 -51.43
CA THR A 78 3.25 -34.09 -51.36
C THR A 78 1.89 -33.61 -50.86
N THR A 79 1.89 -32.92 -49.72
CA THR A 79 0.67 -32.36 -49.11
C THR A 79 0.50 -30.90 -49.53
N GLU A 80 -0.37 -30.64 -50.50
CA GLU A 80 -0.74 -29.28 -50.91
C GLU A 80 -1.94 -28.79 -50.07
N ILE A 81 -1.80 -27.64 -49.41
CA ILE A 81 -2.86 -27.03 -48.58
C ILE A 81 -3.53 -25.92 -49.38
N GLN A 82 -4.74 -26.18 -49.89
CA GLN A 82 -5.56 -25.15 -50.53
C GLN A 82 -6.45 -24.43 -49.50
N PHE A 83 -6.31 -23.12 -49.41
CA PHE A 83 -7.20 -22.25 -48.62
C PHE A 83 -8.37 -21.78 -49.48
N VAL A 84 -9.58 -22.26 -49.17
CA VAL A 84 -10.82 -21.83 -49.86
C VAL A 84 -11.48 -20.70 -49.08
N THR A 85 -11.44 -19.48 -49.60
CA THR A 85 -12.15 -18.32 -49.04
C THR A 85 -13.64 -18.37 -49.36
N GLN A 86 -14.42 -19.03 -48.50
CA GLN A 86 -15.87 -19.03 -48.59
C GLN A 86 -16.45 -17.73 -47.99
N THR A 87 -17.10 -16.91 -48.82
CA THR A 87 -17.82 -15.72 -48.34
C THR A 87 -19.08 -16.13 -47.59
N CYS A 88 -19.30 -15.52 -46.42
CA CYS A 88 -20.44 -15.84 -45.57
C CYS A 88 -21.78 -15.44 -46.23
N PRO A 89 -22.81 -16.30 -46.16
CA PRO A 89 -24.15 -15.94 -46.65
C PRO A 89 -24.75 -14.87 -45.73
N ALA A 90 -25.00 -13.68 -46.28
CA ALA A 90 -25.61 -12.58 -45.52
C ALA A 90 -27.02 -12.96 -45.06
N ALA A 91 -27.23 -13.05 -43.75
CA ALA A 91 -28.54 -13.28 -43.17
C ALA A 91 -29.44 -12.06 -43.39
N ALA A 92 -30.41 -12.17 -44.31
CA ALA A 92 -31.35 -11.09 -44.59
C ALA A 92 -32.14 -10.71 -43.32
N PRO A 93 -32.16 -9.44 -42.90
CA PRO A 93 -32.76 -9.03 -41.63
C PRO A 93 -34.27 -9.24 -41.65
N LYS A 94 -34.75 -10.19 -40.85
CA LYS A 94 -36.20 -10.37 -40.60
C LYS A 94 -36.71 -9.20 -39.76
N ALA A 95 -37.25 -8.19 -40.43
CA ALA A 95 -37.93 -7.06 -39.82
C ALA A 95 -39.04 -7.54 -38.88
N THR A 96 -38.75 -7.60 -37.59
CA THR A 96 -39.71 -8.00 -36.56
C THR A 96 -40.56 -6.79 -36.24
N ALA A 97 -41.83 -6.81 -36.65
CA ALA A 97 -42.74 -5.68 -36.47
C ALA A 97 -42.88 -5.34 -34.98
N ILE A 98 -42.41 -4.15 -34.59
CA ILE A 98 -42.56 -3.63 -33.23
C ILE A 98 -44.04 -3.38 -32.97
N PRO A 99 -44.65 -3.96 -31.92
CA PRO A 99 -46.03 -3.65 -31.55
C PRO A 99 -46.15 -2.16 -31.16
N GLY A 100 -46.77 -1.38 -32.03
CA GLY A 100 -46.89 0.08 -31.86
C GLY A 100 -47.86 0.46 -30.75
N GLN A 101 -47.39 0.51 -29.51
CA GLN A 101 -48.15 1.03 -28.39
C GLN A 101 -47.29 1.97 -27.54
N LEU A 102 -47.38 3.26 -27.84
CA LEU A 102 -46.72 4.32 -27.07
C LEU A 102 -47.20 4.27 -25.60
N PRO A 103 -46.31 4.25 -24.60
CA PRO A 103 -46.71 4.38 -23.20
C PRO A 103 -47.32 5.77 -22.97
N SER A 104 -48.63 5.81 -22.69
CA SER A 104 -49.33 7.05 -22.37
C SER A 104 -48.95 7.54 -20.99
N LYS A 105 -48.67 8.85 -20.88
CA LYS A 105 -47.91 9.52 -19.81
C LYS A 105 -46.46 9.05 -19.75
N ALA A 106 -45.54 9.99 -20.01
CA ALA A 106 -44.18 9.85 -19.50
C ALA A 106 -44.26 9.77 -17.96
N ALA A 107 -43.69 8.71 -17.39
CA ALA A 107 -43.27 8.74 -16.00
C ALA A 107 -42.22 9.85 -15.82
N PRO A 108 -41.99 10.35 -14.59
CA PRO A 108 -40.77 11.10 -14.30
C PRO A 108 -39.55 10.33 -14.82
N LEU A 109 -38.59 11.03 -15.43
CA LEU A 109 -37.35 10.41 -15.88
C LEU A 109 -36.55 10.00 -14.63
N GLU A 110 -36.71 8.74 -14.21
CA GLU A 110 -35.89 8.16 -13.16
C GLU A 110 -34.43 8.13 -13.63
N PHE A 111 -33.59 8.95 -13.00
CA PHE A 111 -32.16 9.03 -13.30
C PHE A 111 -31.51 7.65 -13.13
N THR A 112 -30.70 7.24 -14.11
CA THR A 112 -29.93 6.00 -14.01
C THR A 112 -28.95 6.06 -12.84
N THR A 113 -28.51 4.92 -12.33
CA THR A 113 -27.52 4.86 -11.24
C THR A 113 -26.25 5.64 -11.58
N GLU A 114 -25.79 5.59 -12.84
CA GLU A 114 -24.71 6.46 -13.36
C GLU A 114 -24.99 7.95 -13.14
N GLN A 115 -26.16 8.45 -13.53
CA GLN A 115 -26.55 9.85 -13.35
C GLN A 115 -26.69 10.22 -11.87
N GLN A 116 -27.16 9.30 -11.03
CA GLN A 116 -27.23 9.50 -9.57
C GLN A 116 -25.85 9.51 -8.89
N ILE A 117 -24.87 8.79 -9.45
CA ILE A 117 -23.47 8.83 -8.99
C ILE A 117 -22.84 10.17 -9.40
N VAL A 118 -23.05 10.61 -10.64
CA VAL A 118 -22.53 11.91 -11.12
C VAL A 118 -23.16 13.09 -10.38
N ALA A 119 -24.45 13.04 -10.06
CA ALA A 119 -25.09 14.02 -9.16
C ALA A 119 -24.38 14.08 -7.79
N ARG A 120 -24.11 12.91 -7.17
CA ARG A 120 -23.37 12.83 -5.90
C ARG A 120 -21.94 13.39 -5.98
N LEU A 121 -21.23 13.20 -7.11
CA LEU A 121 -19.92 13.82 -7.31
C LEU A 121 -20.00 15.36 -7.25
N ARG A 122 -20.99 15.93 -7.95
CA ARG A 122 -21.25 17.38 -7.98
C ARG A 122 -21.70 17.93 -6.61
N ASP A 123 -22.59 17.23 -5.91
CA ASP A 123 -23.06 17.60 -4.56
C ASP A 123 -21.90 17.61 -3.53
N HIS A 124 -20.92 16.73 -3.70
CA HIS A 124 -19.69 16.70 -2.91
C HIS A 124 -18.60 17.69 -3.41
N GLY A 125 -18.88 18.48 -4.45
CA GLY A 125 -17.95 19.49 -4.99
C GLY A 125 -16.69 18.90 -5.59
N ILE A 126 -16.78 17.71 -6.19
CA ILE A 126 -15.66 16.99 -6.80
C ILE A 126 -15.51 17.41 -8.27
N VAL A 127 -14.38 18.02 -8.61
CA VAL A 127 -13.93 18.23 -9.99
C VAL A 127 -12.96 17.13 -10.37
N VAL A 128 -13.11 16.58 -11.58
CA VAL A 128 -12.27 15.52 -12.14
C VAL A 128 -11.35 16.11 -13.21
N ILE A 129 -10.07 15.74 -13.19
CA ILE A 129 -9.05 16.25 -14.11
C ILE A 129 -8.35 15.08 -14.78
N PHE A 130 -8.46 14.95 -16.10
CA PHE A 130 -7.78 13.92 -16.89
C PHE A 130 -6.54 14.47 -17.59
N LYS A 131 -5.38 13.86 -17.35
CA LYS A 131 -4.14 14.09 -18.11
C LYS A 131 -3.98 13.05 -19.21
N THR A 132 -3.54 13.48 -20.39
CA THR A 132 -3.16 12.61 -21.52
C THR A 132 -1.94 13.15 -22.27
N GLY A 133 -1.41 12.37 -23.22
CA GLY A 133 -0.63 12.88 -24.35
C GLY A 133 -1.47 12.91 -25.63
N ALA A 134 -1.05 13.67 -26.63
CA ALA A 134 -1.77 13.82 -27.90
C ALA A 134 -1.89 12.51 -28.69
N GLN A 135 -0.89 11.62 -28.61
CA GLN A 135 -0.93 10.28 -29.21
C GLN A 135 -1.89 9.32 -28.47
N GLU A 136 -2.36 9.66 -27.27
CA GLU A 136 -3.15 8.79 -26.40
C GLU A 136 -4.63 9.26 -26.28
N VAL A 137 -5.05 10.25 -27.09
CA VAL A 137 -6.44 10.78 -27.09
C VAL A 137 -7.48 9.72 -27.50
N ALA A 138 -7.06 8.66 -28.21
CA ALA A 138 -7.88 7.48 -28.44
C ALA A 138 -8.29 6.78 -27.12
N HIS A 139 -7.42 6.76 -26.10
CA HIS A 139 -7.75 6.22 -24.77
C HIS A 139 -8.74 7.12 -24.01
N LEU A 140 -8.70 8.45 -24.21
CA LEU A 140 -9.75 9.33 -23.69
C LEU A 140 -11.12 9.05 -24.32
N SER A 141 -11.16 8.63 -25.58
CA SER A 141 -12.41 8.39 -26.31
C SER A 141 -13.23 7.24 -25.74
N ILE A 142 -12.60 6.16 -25.23
CA ILE A 142 -13.34 5.10 -24.53
C ILE A 142 -13.87 5.59 -23.17
N GLN A 143 -13.12 6.41 -22.44
CA GLN A 143 -13.56 6.97 -21.15
C GLN A 143 -14.83 7.82 -21.33
N VAL A 144 -14.87 8.69 -22.35
CA VAL A 144 -16.05 9.46 -22.75
C VAL A 144 -17.26 8.57 -23.10
N GLY A 145 -17.03 7.37 -23.65
CA GLY A 145 -18.08 6.38 -23.90
C GLY A 145 -18.70 5.72 -22.66
N THR A 146 -18.07 5.84 -21.47
CA THR A 146 -18.53 5.26 -20.20
C THR A 146 -19.32 6.28 -19.36
N THR A 147 -19.09 6.34 -18.04
CA THR A 147 -19.76 7.25 -17.10
C THR A 147 -19.52 8.73 -17.43
N LEU A 148 -18.38 9.08 -18.04
CA LEU A 148 -17.99 10.49 -18.28
C LEU A 148 -19.00 11.25 -19.18
N ARG A 149 -19.78 10.57 -20.03
CA ARG A 149 -20.85 11.16 -20.86
C ARG A 149 -21.95 11.90 -20.07
N TYR A 150 -21.98 11.75 -18.74
CA TYR A 150 -22.95 12.40 -17.86
C TYR A 150 -22.37 13.57 -17.05
N LEU A 151 -21.05 13.78 -17.05
CA LEU A 151 -20.41 14.93 -16.41
C LEU A 151 -20.58 16.20 -17.25
N ASP A 152 -20.81 17.33 -16.59
CA ASP A 152 -20.86 18.63 -17.25
C ASP A 152 -19.42 19.19 -17.38
N PRO A 153 -19.09 20.01 -18.40
CA PRO A 153 -17.82 20.72 -18.46
C PRO A 153 -17.48 21.57 -17.22
N ALA A 154 -18.45 21.91 -16.37
CA ALA A 154 -18.19 22.46 -15.04
C ALA A 154 -17.48 21.48 -14.10
N ASP A 155 -17.82 20.18 -14.15
CA ASP A 155 -17.34 19.14 -13.25
C ASP A 155 -16.05 18.43 -13.73
N ILE A 156 -15.70 18.56 -15.02
CA ILE A 156 -14.56 17.84 -15.63
C ILE A 156 -13.68 18.70 -16.52
N LEU A 157 -12.36 18.49 -16.42
CA LEU A 157 -11.32 19.13 -17.23
C LEU A 157 -10.41 18.08 -17.89
N PHE A 158 -9.90 18.39 -19.09
CA PHE A 158 -9.00 17.53 -19.85
C PHE A 158 -7.74 18.31 -20.25
N PHE A 159 -6.57 17.72 -20.02
CA PHE A 159 -5.26 18.33 -20.27
C PHE A 159 -4.37 17.42 -21.12
N SER A 160 -3.69 18.02 -22.10
CA SER A 160 -2.73 17.35 -22.99
C SER A 160 -1.53 18.23 -23.30
N ASP A 161 -0.55 17.70 -24.03
CA ASP A 161 0.51 18.44 -24.73
C ASP A 161 0.05 19.04 -26.08
N LEU A 162 -1.27 19.12 -26.31
CA LEU A 162 -1.89 19.72 -27.50
C LEU A 162 -3.29 20.24 -27.20
N GLN A 163 -3.59 21.46 -27.66
CA GLN A 163 -4.94 22.01 -27.61
C GLN A 163 -5.84 21.26 -28.61
N GLY A 164 -7.00 20.80 -28.14
CA GLY A 164 -7.96 20.05 -28.94
C GLY A 164 -9.36 20.04 -28.33
N SER A 165 -10.18 19.09 -28.78
CA SER A 165 -11.55 18.90 -28.33
C SER A 165 -12.02 17.48 -28.63
N LEU A 166 -12.86 16.91 -27.77
CA LEU A 166 -13.44 15.58 -27.93
C LEU A 166 -14.94 15.63 -27.64
N GLY A 167 -15.75 15.60 -28.71
CA GLY A 167 -17.19 15.82 -28.61
C GLY A 167 -17.48 17.23 -28.04
N PRO A 168 -18.24 17.36 -26.93
CA PRO A 168 -18.52 18.65 -26.31
C PRO A 168 -17.37 19.17 -25.42
N PHE A 169 -16.34 18.36 -25.15
CA PHE A 169 -15.30 18.68 -24.17
C PHE A 169 -14.07 19.34 -24.82
N LEU A 170 -13.53 20.37 -24.17
CA LEU A 170 -12.28 21.02 -24.55
C LEU A 170 -11.08 20.26 -23.95
N ILE A 171 -10.02 20.08 -24.73
CA ILE A 171 -8.74 19.53 -24.26
C ILE A 171 -7.73 20.67 -24.22
N HIS A 172 -7.31 21.04 -23.02
CA HIS A 172 -6.43 22.17 -22.73
C HIS A 172 -4.98 21.77 -22.99
N ASP A 173 -4.22 22.64 -23.67
CA ASP A 173 -2.77 22.51 -23.75
C ASP A 173 -2.14 22.93 -22.41
N ALA A 174 -1.70 21.94 -21.64
CA ALA A 174 -1.03 22.11 -20.35
C ALA A 174 0.38 22.70 -20.46
N LEU A 175 0.95 22.75 -21.66
CA LEU A 175 2.31 23.22 -21.92
C LEU A 175 2.33 24.60 -22.59
N ARG A 176 1.17 25.19 -22.89
CA ARG A 176 1.09 26.49 -23.57
C ARG A 176 1.76 27.62 -22.79
N ASN A 177 1.69 27.57 -21.45
CA ASN A 177 2.20 28.59 -20.53
C ASN A 177 3.68 28.39 -20.10
N VAL A 178 4.32 27.26 -20.44
CA VAL A 178 5.75 27.01 -20.16
C VAL A 178 6.62 28.09 -20.82
N ASP A 179 7.76 28.44 -20.22
CA ASP A 179 8.81 29.33 -20.77
C ASP A 179 9.04 29.11 -22.28
N GLN A 180 8.97 30.20 -23.05
CA GLN A 180 9.05 30.16 -24.51
C GLN A 180 10.40 29.64 -25.02
N THR A 181 11.49 29.96 -24.33
CA THR A 181 12.84 29.50 -24.68
C THR A 181 12.94 27.99 -24.50
N LEU A 182 12.35 27.43 -23.42
CA LEU A 182 12.32 25.98 -23.23
C LEU A 182 11.52 25.27 -24.33
N LYS A 183 10.30 25.75 -24.64
CA LYS A 183 9.46 25.16 -25.71
C LYS A 183 10.15 25.19 -27.07
N GLU A 184 10.95 26.21 -27.36
CA GLU A 184 11.65 26.37 -28.65
C GLU A 184 12.98 25.61 -28.72
N SER A 185 13.84 25.70 -27.70
CA SER A 185 15.22 25.19 -27.78
C SER A 185 15.50 23.88 -27.05
N ASP A 186 14.67 23.47 -26.09
CA ASP A 186 14.99 22.32 -25.23
C ASP A 186 14.69 20.96 -25.90
N GLY A 187 15.48 19.94 -25.55
CA GLY A 187 15.36 18.57 -26.08
C GLY A 187 14.22 17.74 -25.50
N ASP A 188 13.66 18.12 -24.35
CA ASP A 188 12.41 17.53 -23.84
C ASP A 188 11.22 17.96 -24.71
N PHE A 189 11.25 19.19 -25.23
CA PHE A 189 10.18 19.77 -26.06
C PHE A 189 10.25 19.41 -27.54
N GLU A 190 11.17 18.53 -27.97
CA GLU A 190 11.24 18.07 -29.36
C GLU A 190 9.94 17.43 -29.84
N ILE A 191 9.35 16.55 -29.01
CA ILE A 191 8.09 15.88 -29.36
C ILE A 191 6.90 16.85 -29.35
N TYR A 192 6.87 17.85 -28.48
CA TYR A 192 5.86 18.93 -28.50
C TYR A 192 5.91 19.73 -29.82
N ARG A 193 7.12 20.07 -30.28
CA ARG A 193 7.34 20.70 -31.59
C ARG A 193 6.95 19.76 -32.74
N ALA A 194 7.14 18.45 -32.59
CA ALA A 194 6.71 17.45 -33.57
C ALA A 194 5.19 17.29 -33.63
N ILE A 195 4.50 17.13 -32.50
CA ILE A 195 3.03 17.04 -32.39
C ILE A 195 2.37 18.25 -33.06
N ARG A 196 2.83 19.47 -32.70
CA ARG A 196 2.35 20.72 -33.32
C ARG A 196 2.69 20.82 -34.82
N ARG A 197 3.81 20.23 -35.28
CA ARG A 197 4.12 20.09 -36.72
C ARG A 197 3.13 19.16 -37.42
N TYR A 198 2.78 18.02 -36.84
CA TYR A 198 1.84 17.05 -37.41
C TYR A 198 0.44 17.63 -37.49
N GLN A 199 -0.06 18.25 -36.42
CA GLN A 199 -1.37 18.91 -36.39
C GLN A 199 -1.50 19.95 -37.52
N ARG A 200 -0.52 20.85 -37.68
CA ARG A 200 -0.58 21.91 -38.72
C ARG A 200 -0.36 21.42 -40.16
N THR A 201 -0.04 20.15 -40.38
CA THR A 201 0.10 19.55 -41.72
C THR A 201 -0.94 18.47 -42.01
N GLY A 202 -1.83 18.15 -41.06
CA GLY A 202 -2.83 17.10 -41.22
C GLY A 202 -2.26 15.68 -41.28
N GLN A 203 -1.06 15.45 -40.71
CA GLN A 203 -0.50 14.11 -40.54
C GLN A 203 -1.04 13.48 -39.26
N ASP A 204 -1.07 12.13 -39.21
CA ASP A 204 -1.53 11.39 -38.04
C ASP A 204 -0.53 11.45 -36.89
N ILE A 205 -0.99 11.94 -35.74
CA ILE A 205 -0.18 12.10 -34.52
C ILE A 205 0.14 10.74 -33.88
N GLU A 206 -0.68 9.70 -34.12
CA GLU A 206 -0.39 8.34 -33.66
C GLU A 206 0.83 7.71 -34.38
N GLU A 207 1.33 8.30 -35.47
CA GLU A 207 2.60 7.92 -36.10
C GLU A 207 3.84 8.35 -35.29
N LEU A 208 3.71 9.27 -34.33
CA LEU A 208 4.78 9.68 -33.40
C LEU A 208 5.02 8.62 -32.30
N LYS A 209 5.28 7.38 -32.74
CA LYS A 209 5.41 6.19 -31.91
C LYS A 209 6.74 6.17 -31.18
N GLU A 210 6.66 6.03 -29.86
CA GLU A 210 7.84 5.94 -29.01
C GLU A 210 8.33 4.51 -28.84
N GLU A 211 9.65 4.33 -28.84
CA GLU A 211 10.26 3.05 -28.47
C GLU A 211 9.98 2.73 -26.99
N ARG A 212 9.01 1.84 -26.73
CA ARG A 212 8.67 1.37 -25.37
C ARG A 212 9.89 0.85 -24.58
N LYS A 213 10.92 0.33 -25.27
CA LYS A 213 12.21 -0.09 -24.69
C LYS A 213 12.98 1.03 -23.99
N LYS A 214 12.71 2.31 -24.28
CA LYS A 214 13.39 3.47 -23.67
C LYS A 214 12.84 3.85 -22.28
N GLY A 215 11.72 3.27 -21.84
CA GLY A 215 11.14 3.52 -20.50
C GLY A 215 10.90 5.01 -20.25
N ASP A 216 11.53 5.53 -19.20
CA ASP A 216 11.47 6.94 -18.80
C ASP A 216 12.30 7.87 -19.73
N GLY A 217 13.22 7.29 -20.51
CA GLY A 217 13.99 8.01 -21.54
C GLY A 217 13.18 8.39 -22.78
N ARG A 218 11.92 7.92 -22.88
CA ARG A 218 10.96 8.30 -23.94
C ARG A 218 10.72 9.82 -23.94
N SER A 219 10.73 10.42 -25.12
CA SER A 219 10.49 11.85 -25.34
C SER A 219 9.17 12.36 -24.75
N GLY A 220 8.08 11.60 -24.87
CA GLY A 220 6.78 11.92 -24.29
C GLY A 220 6.82 11.90 -22.77
N TRP A 221 7.52 10.94 -22.15
CA TRP A 221 7.72 10.90 -20.70
C TRP A 221 8.56 12.10 -20.21
N ARG A 222 9.67 12.41 -20.89
CA ARG A 222 10.48 13.59 -20.57
C ARG A 222 9.71 14.91 -20.71
N LEU A 223 8.73 14.98 -21.61
CA LEU A 223 7.83 16.12 -21.76
C LEU A 223 6.73 16.16 -20.68
N ASP A 224 6.18 15.00 -20.31
CA ASP A 224 4.99 14.91 -19.47
C ASP A 224 5.19 15.54 -18.07
N LYS A 225 6.42 15.49 -17.53
CA LYS A 225 6.76 16.10 -16.24
C LYS A 225 6.38 17.59 -16.16
N TYR A 226 6.48 18.35 -17.25
CA TYR A 226 6.17 19.78 -17.27
C TYR A 226 4.67 20.05 -17.16
N LYS A 227 3.79 19.10 -17.51
CA LYS A 227 2.33 19.28 -17.45
C LYS A 227 1.81 19.45 -16.02
N PHE A 228 2.44 18.81 -15.04
CA PHE A 228 1.85 18.61 -13.70
C PHE A 228 1.57 19.91 -12.95
N LEU A 229 2.53 20.84 -12.86
CA LEU A 229 2.32 22.09 -12.14
C LEU A 229 1.44 23.06 -12.93
N HIS A 230 1.60 23.14 -14.26
CA HIS A 230 0.76 23.98 -15.12
C HIS A 230 -0.72 23.54 -15.10
N MET A 231 -1.01 22.23 -15.18
CA MET A 231 -2.39 21.75 -15.10
C MET A 231 -3.01 21.92 -13.72
N VAL A 232 -2.23 21.86 -12.63
CA VAL A 232 -2.71 22.12 -11.27
C VAL A 232 -2.98 23.61 -11.05
N GLU A 233 -2.10 24.49 -11.54
CA GLU A 233 -2.29 25.95 -11.54
C GLU A 233 -3.54 26.36 -12.33
N GLU A 234 -3.64 25.96 -13.60
CA GLU A 234 -4.79 26.29 -14.46
C GLU A 234 -6.11 25.65 -13.97
N THR A 235 -6.05 24.45 -13.38
CA THR A 235 -7.24 23.84 -12.74
C THR A 235 -7.76 24.70 -11.60
N PHE A 236 -6.86 25.29 -10.79
CA PHE A 236 -7.27 26.15 -9.68
C PHE A 236 -7.83 27.50 -10.18
N GLU A 237 -7.18 28.12 -11.17
CA GLU A 237 -7.70 29.33 -11.83
C GLU A 237 -9.11 29.11 -12.41
N MET A 238 -9.36 27.94 -13.01
CA MET A 238 -10.63 27.60 -13.62
C MET A 238 -11.73 27.17 -12.63
N ARG A 239 -11.38 26.62 -11.46
CA ARG A 239 -12.33 26.00 -10.51
C ARG A 239 -11.95 26.27 -9.04
N PRO A 240 -11.76 27.53 -8.60
CA PRO A 240 -11.20 27.83 -7.27
C PRO A 240 -12.09 27.39 -6.09
N ASP A 241 -13.40 27.29 -6.31
CA ASP A 241 -14.39 26.90 -5.28
C ASP A 241 -14.62 25.38 -5.15
N ALA A 242 -13.96 24.55 -5.96
CA ALA A 242 -14.15 23.10 -5.91
C ALA A 242 -13.57 22.51 -4.62
N LYS A 243 -14.32 21.62 -3.96
CA LYS A 243 -13.92 21.00 -2.68
C LYS A 243 -12.80 19.99 -2.85
N TRP A 244 -12.85 19.23 -3.93
CA TRP A 244 -11.91 18.16 -4.24
C TRP A 244 -11.52 18.20 -5.72
N TYR A 245 -10.23 18.03 -5.98
CA TYR A 245 -9.63 18.00 -7.31
C TYR A 245 -9.01 16.62 -7.51
N VAL A 246 -9.63 15.80 -8.35
CA VAL A 246 -9.27 14.39 -8.55
C VAL A 246 -8.55 14.25 -9.89
N PHE A 247 -7.23 14.12 -9.84
CA PHE A 247 -6.37 14.02 -11.02
C PHE A 247 -6.16 12.54 -11.39
N ILE A 248 -6.40 12.21 -12.66
CA ILE A 248 -6.47 10.85 -13.24
C ILE A 248 -5.77 10.83 -14.61
N GLU A 249 -5.27 9.67 -15.06
CA GLU A 249 -4.71 9.48 -16.41
C GLU A 249 -5.66 8.68 -17.32
N THR A 250 -5.53 8.81 -18.64
CA THR A 250 -6.51 8.24 -19.59
C THR A 250 -6.54 6.71 -19.67
N ASP A 251 -5.47 6.03 -19.26
CA ASP A 251 -5.40 4.57 -19.05
C ASP A 251 -5.81 4.13 -17.63
N SER A 252 -6.38 5.03 -16.81
CA SER A 252 -6.85 4.70 -15.47
C SER A 252 -8.37 4.60 -15.40
N TYR A 253 -8.87 3.52 -14.79
CA TYR A 253 -10.31 3.34 -14.54
C TYR A 253 -10.68 3.84 -13.13
N VAL A 254 -11.79 4.57 -13.02
CA VAL A 254 -12.31 5.09 -11.74
C VAL A 254 -13.64 4.43 -11.39
N VAL A 255 -13.72 3.87 -10.18
CA VAL A 255 -14.96 3.37 -9.59
C VAL A 255 -15.69 4.55 -8.95
N TRP A 256 -16.51 5.24 -9.75
CA TRP A 256 -17.13 6.54 -9.41
C TRP A 256 -18.00 6.50 -8.14
N SER A 257 -18.69 5.38 -7.90
CA SER A 257 -19.47 5.12 -6.69
C SER A 257 -18.59 5.10 -5.43
N ASN A 258 -17.45 4.40 -5.50
CA ASN A 258 -16.47 4.34 -4.42
C ASN A 258 -15.75 5.69 -4.22
N LEU A 259 -15.42 6.42 -5.29
CA LEU A 259 -14.82 7.76 -5.21
C LEU A 259 -15.73 8.73 -4.45
N ALA A 260 -17.01 8.81 -4.86
CA ALA A 260 -18.00 9.66 -4.21
C ALA A 260 -18.17 9.30 -2.73
N ALA A 261 -18.33 8.01 -2.42
CA ALA A 261 -18.46 7.52 -1.05
C ALA A 261 -17.21 7.74 -0.19
N TRP A 262 -16.01 7.67 -0.78
CA TRP A 262 -14.76 7.90 -0.05
C TRP A 262 -14.62 9.37 0.35
N LEU A 263 -14.68 10.28 -0.63
CA LEU A 263 -14.47 11.71 -0.39
C LEU A 263 -15.61 12.36 0.40
N SER A 264 -16.82 11.79 0.40
CA SER A 264 -17.92 12.24 1.28
C SER A 264 -17.65 12.06 2.77
N ARG A 265 -16.61 11.31 3.16
CA ARG A 265 -16.20 11.05 4.55
C ARG A 265 -15.02 11.91 5.01
N LEU A 266 -14.48 12.77 4.15
CA LEU A 266 -13.30 13.58 4.40
C LEU A 266 -13.64 15.08 4.39
N ASP A 267 -12.80 15.89 5.02
CA ASP A 267 -12.99 17.34 5.12
C ASP A 267 -12.06 18.09 4.16
N SER A 268 -12.65 18.67 3.11
CA SER A 268 -11.97 19.48 2.09
C SER A 268 -11.37 20.80 2.62
N THR A 269 -11.76 21.23 3.83
CA THR A 269 -11.20 22.43 4.48
C THR A 269 -9.88 22.15 5.21
N ARG A 270 -9.49 20.88 5.33
CA ARG A 270 -8.16 20.47 5.82
C ARG A 270 -7.20 20.24 4.64
N PRO A 271 -5.93 20.66 4.74
CA PRO A 271 -4.98 20.59 3.62
C PRO A 271 -4.47 19.16 3.40
N MET A 272 -5.25 18.38 2.66
CA MET A 272 -5.01 16.98 2.31
C MET A 272 -4.51 16.84 0.87
N TYR A 273 -3.44 16.07 0.68
CA TYR A 273 -2.93 15.57 -0.61
C TYR A 273 -2.89 14.04 -0.57
N LEU A 274 -3.91 13.39 -1.14
CA LEU A 274 -4.12 11.95 -1.07
C LEU A 274 -3.52 11.28 -2.32
N GLY A 275 -2.67 10.27 -2.15
CA GLY A 275 -2.09 9.56 -3.31
C GLY A 275 -1.49 8.19 -2.98
N ALA A 276 -1.30 7.37 -4.00
CA ALA A 276 -0.57 6.11 -3.87
C ALA A 276 0.93 6.41 -3.67
N VAL A 277 1.39 6.41 -2.42
CA VAL A 277 2.73 6.92 -2.07
C VAL A 277 3.86 6.11 -2.71
N VAL A 278 4.78 6.84 -3.33
CA VAL A 278 6.08 6.40 -3.85
C VAL A 278 7.16 7.27 -3.22
N TYR A 279 8.37 6.72 -3.09
CA TYR A 279 9.54 7.40 -2.54
C TYR A 279 10.66 7.46 -3.59
N ILE A 280 11.25 8.64 -3.78
CA ILE A 280 12.52 8.82 -4.51
C ILE A 280 13.48 9.53 -3.55
N GLY A 281 14.49 8.81 -3.07
CA GLY A 281 15.33 9.26 -1.96
C GLY A 281 14.52 9.48 -0.68
N ASP A 282 14.64 10.66 -0.09
CA ASP A 282 13.87 11.13 1.07
C ASP A 282 12.45 11.62 0.72
N LYS A 283 12.10 11.68 -0.57
CA LYS A 283 10.94 12.45 -1.07
C LYS A 283 9.76 11.55 -1.34
N ALA A 284 8.70 11.73 -0.55
CA ALA A 284 7.42 11.06 -0.70
C ALA A 284 6.47 11.89 -1.58
N PHE A 285 5.81 11.25 -2.55
CA PHE A 285 4.80 11.86 -3.42
C PHE A 285 3.74 10.82 -3.82
N GLY A 286 2.59 11.27 -4.33
CA GLY A 286 1.55 10.40 -4.84
C GLY A 286 1.77 10.08 -6.31
N HIS A 287 1.90 8.80 -6.66
CA HIS A 287 2.13 8.32 -8.03
C HIS A 287 1.05 8.83 -9.01
N GLY A 288 1.45 9.55 -10.06
CA GLY A 288 0.55 10.23 -10.99
C GLY A 288 -0.50 9.31 -11.63
N GLY A 289 -0.04 8.18 -12.22
CA GLY A 289 -0.91 7.23 -12.91
C GLY A 289 -1.95 6.53 -12.02
N SER A 290 -1.64 6.32 -10.74
CA SER A 290 -2.60 5.79 -9.75
C SER A 290 -3.77 6.76 -9.50
N GLY A 291 -3.66 8.00 -9.95
CA GLY A 291 -4.48 9.11 -9.54
C GLY A 291 -4.09 9.66 -8.16
N TYR A 292 -4.43 10.93 -7.95
CA TYR A 292 -4.26 11.64 -6.68
C TYR A 292 -5.37 12.66 -6.48
N VAL A 293 -5.63 13.02 -5.22
CA VAL A 293 -6.68 13.98 -4.85
C VAL A 293 -6.07 15.12 -4.05
N LEU A 294 -6.36 16.35 -4.46
CA LEU A 294 -6.07 17.57 -3.69
C LEU A 294 -7.38 18.11 -3.10
N SER A 295 -7.33 18.51 -1.84
CA SER A 295 -8.38 19.28 -1.17
C SER A 295 -8.33 20.76 -1.55
N ASN A 296 -9.45 21.47 -1.41
CA ASN A 296 -9.50 22.92 -1.58
C ASN A 296 -8.48 23.66 -0.69
N ALA A 297 -8.29 23.23 0.55
CA ALA A 297 -7.30 23.81 1.46
C ALA A 297 -5.84 23.50 1.06
N ALA A 298 -5.56 22.34 0.44
CA ALA A 298 -4.23 22.07 -0.12
C ALA A 298 -3.95 22.95 -1.35
N MET A 299 -4.95 23.13 -2.23
CA MET A 299 -4.84 24.01 -3.39
C MET A 299 -4.65 25.48 -2.98
N ASN A 300 -5.41 25.97 -2.00
CA ASN A 300 -5.22 27.32 -1.46
C ASN A 300 -3.85 27.52 -0.78
N LYS A 301 -3.31 26.50 -0.10
CA LYS A 301 -1.93 26.55 0.40
C LYS A 301 -0.87 26.62 -0.72
N LEU A 302 -1.15 26.05 -1.89
CA LEU A 302 -0.23 25.99 -3.02
C LEU A 302 -0.30 27.26 -3.90
N LEU A 303 -1.51 27.75 -4.15
CA LEU A 303 -1.86 28.70 -5.22
C LEU A 303 -2.82 29.83 -4.81
N GLY A 304 -3.29 29.86 -3.55
CA GLY A 304 -4.25 30.86 -3.05
C GLY A 304 -3.74 32.30 -3.09
N SER A 305 -4.61 33.26 -2.75
CA SER A 305 -4.32 34.71 -2.79
C SER A 305 -3.03 35.13 -2.08
N ASP A 306 -2.66 34.39 -1.04
CA ASP A 306 -1.53 34.68 -0.15
C ASP A 306 -0.21 34.09 -0.69
N GLN A 307 -0.25 33.42 -1.83
CA GLN A 307 0.89 32.80 -2.50
C GLN A 307 1.37 33.63 -3.70
N GLN A 308 2.68 33.57 -3.96
CA GLN A 308 3.26 34.14 -5.17
C GLN A 308 2.69 33.45 -6.42
N GLN A 309 2.09 34.25 -7.30
CA GLN A 309 1.44 33.80 -8.53
C GLN A 309 2.46 33.36 -9.59
N GLY A 310 2.07 32.43 -10.47
CA GLY A 310 2.95 31.87 -11.51
C GLY A 310 3.89 30.79 -10.96
N LEU A 311 3.38 29.91 -10.11
CA LEU A 311 4.11 28.80 -9.52
C LEU A 311 4.67 27.87 -10.60
N ALA A 312 3.89 27.53 -11.62
CA ALA A 312 4.34 26.61 -12.65
C ALA A 312 5.47 27.21 -13.50
N ALA A 313 5.34 28.49 -13.88
CA ALA A 313 6.38 29.24 -14.59
C ALA A 313 7.67 29.41 -13.76
N ALA A 314 7.57 29.55 -12.44
CA ALA A 314 8.72 29.58 -11.54
C ALA A 314 9.46 28.22 -11.47
N TRP A 315 8.75 27.12 -11.72
CA TRP A 315 9.30 25.76 -11.70
C TRP A 315 9.86 25.26 -13.03
N ASP A 316 9.46 25.83 -14.17
CA ASP A 316 9.87 25.42 -15.53
C ASP A 316 11.37 25.10 -15.67
N LYS A 317 12.24 25.91 -15.07
CA LYS A 317 13.70 25.71 -15.13
C LYS A 317 14.19 24.60 -14.18
N ARG A 318 13.54 24.45 -13.02
CA ARG A 318 13.78 23.38 -12.02
C ARG A 318 13.38 22.01 -12.55
N MET A 319 12.38 21.93 -13.44
CA MET A 319 11.91 20.68 -14.05
C MET A 319 12.97 19.93 -14.89
N LYS A 320 14.08 20.56 -15.27
CA LYS A 320 15.20 19.86 -15.94
C LYS A 320 15.89 18.85 -15.03
N GLU A 321 16.01 19.16 -13.74
CA GLU A 321 16.74 18.37 -12.75
C GLU A 321 15.85 17.33 -12.04
N ILE A 322 14.54 17.33 -12.33
CA ILE A 322 13.54 16.43 -11.75
C ILE A 322 13.11 15.39 -12.80
N CYS A 323 13.04 14.12 -12.42
CA CYS A 323 12.66 13.02 -13.33
C CYS A 323 11.20 13.08 -13.80
N CYS A 324 10.32 13.54 -12.90
CA CYS A 324 8.92 13.13 -12.86
C CYS A 324 8.05 14.29 -12.36
N GLY A 325 6.88 14.52 -12.98
CA GLY A 325 6.03 15.67 -12.64
C GLY A 325 5.23 15.50 -11.34
N ASP A 326 4.91 14.27 -10.96
CA ASP A 326 4.29 13.92 -9.68
C ASP A 326 5.25 14.11 -8.49
N LEU A 327 6.53 13.76 -8.66
CA LEU A 327 7.60 14.14 -7.72
C LEU A 327 7.71 15.66 -7.58
N ALA A 328 7.67 16.41 -8.69
CA ALA A 328 7.73 17.89 -8.64
C ALA A 328 6.55 18.48 -7.85
N LEU A 329 5.33 18.02 -8.13
CA LEU A 329 4.12 18.42 -7.41
C LEU A 329 4.19 18.07 -5.91
N GLY A 330 4.67 16.86 -5.57
CA GLY A 330 4.84 16.44 -4.18
C GLY A 330 5.85 17.28 -3.41
N ILE A 331 6.95 17.70 -4.06
CA ILE A 331 7.91 18.64 -3.48
C ILE A 331 7.27 20.03 -3.32
N ALA A 332 6.55 20.54 -4.32
CA ALA A 332 5.89 21.85 -4.25
C ALA A 332 4.85 21.95 -3.13
N LEU A 333 4.06 20.89 -2.92
CA LEU A 333 3.11 20.77 -1.81
C LEU A 333 3.82 20.66 -0.45
N LYS A 334 4.91 19.90 -0.37
CA LYS A 334 5.72 19.78 0.86
C LYS A 334 6.40 21.11 1.23
N GLU A 335 6.84 21.90 0.25
CA GLU A 335 7.36 23.26 0.45
C GLU A 335 6.31 24.24 1.01
N LYS A 336 5.01 23.89 0.96
CA LYS A 336 3.89 24.61 1.61
C LYS A 336 3.37 23.93 2.89
N GLY A 337 4.08 22.91 3.38
CA GLY A 337 3.66 22.10 4.53
C GLY A 337 2.39 21.29 4.25
N VAL A 338 2.34 20.61 3.10
CA VAL A 338 1.33 19.62 2.73
C VAL A 338 2.06 18.35 2.27
N ASP A 339 2.37 17.47 3.23
CA ASP A 339 2.93 16.15 2.94
C ASP A 339 1.90 15.23 2.27
N VAL A 340 2.38 14.26 1.49
CA VAL A 340 1.50 13.25 0.87
C VAL A 340 0.93 12.29 1.91
N ALA A 341 -0.38 12.17 1.89
CA ALA A 341 -1.17 11.22 2.66
C ALA A 341 -1.37 9.93 1.84
N GLY A 342 -0.78 8.83 2.31
CA GLY A 342 -0.87 7.53 1.64
C GLY A 342 -2.30 7.01 1.54
N ALA A 343 -2.80 6.89 0.30
CA ALA A 343 -4.17 6.54 -0.11
C ALA A 343 -4.32 5.11 -0.68
N ARG A 344 -3.27 4.28 -0.60
CA ARG A 344 -3.32 2.87 -1.03
C ARG A 344 -4.09 2.01 -0.01
N PRO A 345 -4.97 1.10 -0.44
CA PRO A 345 -5.12 0.62 -1.82
C PRO A 345 -6.32 1.21 -2.59
N LEU A 346 -7.04 2.19 -2.03
CA LEU A 346 -8.14 2.87 -2.71
C LEU A 346 -7.65 3.49 -4.03
N LEU A 347 -6.60 4.31 -3.95
CA LEU A 347 -5.85 4.76 -5.12
C LEU A 347 -4.74 3.76 -5.43
N ASN A 348 -4.73 3.22 -6.65
CA ASN A 348 -3.85 2.12 -7.01
C ASN A 348 -3.29 2.20 -8.44
N GLY A 349 -2.04 1.77 -8.58
CA GLY A 349 -1.29 1.71 -9.84
C GLY A 349 -1.36 0.35 -10.54
N ASP A 350 -2.01 -0.64 -9.91
CA ASP A 350 -2.30 -1.96 -10.46
C ASP A 350 -3.69 -2.01 -11.11
N LYS A 351 -3.98 -3.10 -11.81
CA LYS A 351 -5.31 -3.43 -12.39
C LYS A 351 -5.73 -4.87 -12.04
N PRO A 352 -6.93 -5.35 -12.41
CA PRO A 352 -7.43 -6.67 -11.98
C PRO A 352 -6.47 -7.82 -12.24
N ALA A 353 -5.73 -7.81 -13.35
CA ALA A 353 -4.71 -8.82 -13.62
C ALA A 353 -3.51 -8.77 -12.65
N THR A 354 -3.05 -7.58 -12.24
CA THR A 354 -1.81 -7.39 -11.45
C THR A 354 -2.04 -7.16 -9.95
N PHE A 355 -3.28 -6.98 -9.50
CA PHE A 355 -3.63 -6.84 -8.08
C PHE A 355 -3.20 -8.04 -7.22
N SER A 356 -2.64 -7.77 -6.04
CA SER A 356 -2.09 -8.77 -5.11
C SER A 356 -3.14 -9.41 -4.18
N PHE A 357 -4.09 -10.16 -4.72
CA PHE A 357 -5.16 -10.82 -3.94
C PHE A 357 -4.61 -11.86 -2.94
N GLY A 358 -5.35 -12.10 -1.86
CA GLY A 358 -4.96 -13.02 -0.78
C GLY A 358 -4.83 -12.32 0.60
N PRO A 359 -4.05 -12.88 1.54
CA PRO A 359 -4.05 -12.49 2.95
C PRO A 359 -3.64 -11.04 3.30
N LYS A 360 -3.12 -10.24 2.36
CA LYS A 360 -2.54 -8.92 2.62
C LYS A 360 -3.58 -7.78 2.58
N ASN A 361 -4.65 -7.92 3.36
CA ASN A 361 -5.77 -6.99 3.59
C ASN A 361 -6.58 -6.46 2.39
N LEU A 362 -6.07 -6.48 1.14
CA LEU A 362 -6.77 -5.93 -0.03
C LEU A 362 -8.18 -6.52 -0.22
N TRP A 363 -8.36 -7.81 0.08
CA TRP A 363 -9.45 -8.64 -0.41
C TRP A 363 -10.87 -8.04 -0.27
N CYS A 364 -11.22 -7.52 0.91
CA CYS A 364 -12.53 -6.93 1.18
C CYS A 364 -12.54 -5.39 1.10
N GLN A 365 -11.41 -4.75 0.79
CA GLN A 365 -11.33 -3.29 0.72
C GLN A 365 -11.90 -2.77 -0.62
N PRO A 366 -12.39 -1.51 -0.67
CA PRO A 366 -12.85 -0.88 -1.90
C PRO A 366 -11.70 -0.64 -2.89
N VAL A 367 -12.03 -0.61 -4.19
CA VAL A 367 -11.14 -0.09 -5.24
C VAL A 367 -11.66 1.26 -5.69
N VAL A 368 -10.86 2.34 -5.68
CA VAL A 368 -11.28 3.64 -6.25
C VAL A 368 -10.67 3.85 -7.62
N THR A 369 -9.38 3.53 -7.80
CA THR A 369 -8.71 3.57 -9.12
C THR A 369 -7.98 2.28 -9.47
N MET A 370 -7.83 2.07 -10.77
CA MET A 370 -6.93 1.10 -11.42
C MET A 370 -6.14 1.84 -12.51
N HIS A 371 -4.92 1.43 -12.81
CA HIS A 371 -4.05 2.07 -13.83
C HIS A 371 -3.50 1.05 -14.85
N HIS A 372 -2.94 1.51 -15.97
CA HIS A 372 -2.55 0.66 -17.11
C HIS A 372 -3.69 -0.20 -17.67
N VAL A 373 -4.92 0.28 -17.53
CA VAL A 373 -6.15 -0.37 -17.97
C VAL A 373 -6.36 -0.09 -19.46
N LEU A 374 -6.24 -1.12 -20.29
CA LEU A 374 -6.39 -1.00 -21.73
C LEU A 374 -7.85 -0.66 -22.10
N PRO A 375 -8.12 -0.04 -23.27
CA PRO A 375 -9.49 0.35 -23.66
C PRO A 375 -10.54 -0.77 -23.60
N HIS A 376 -10.15 -2.01 -23.93
CA HIS A 376 -11.06 -3.16 -23.82
C HIS A 376 -11.29 -3.60 -22.37
N GLU A 377 -10.30 -3.43 -21.47
CA GLU A 377 -10.45 -3.64 -20.03
C GLU A 377 -11.33 -2.55 -19.40
N ILE A 378 -11.16 -1.27 -19.78
CA ILE A 378 -12.04 -0.15 -19.36
C ILE A 378 -13.50 -0.48 -19.71
N SER A 379 -13.75 -0.90 -20.96
CA SER A 379 -15.08 -1.32 -21.42
C SER A 379 -15.63 -2.51 -20.63
N ALA A 380 -14.79 -3.52 -20.35
CA ALA A 380 -15.19 -4.71 -19.60
C ALA A 380 -15.51 -4.41 -18.12
N ILE A 381 -14.71 -3.55 -17.46
CA ILE A 381 -14.94 -3.11 -16.07
C ILE A 381 -16.22 -2.27 -15.98
N TRP A 382 -16.43 -1.31 -16.89
CA TRP A 382 -17.68 -0.54 -16.92
C TRP A 382 -18.90 -1.46 -17.13
N ARG A 383 -18.86 -2.37 -18.11
CA ARG A 383 -19.94 -3.36 -18.35
C ARG A 383 -20.19 -4.25 -17.13
N TYR A 384 -19.14 -4.63 -16.40
CA TYR A 384 -19.24 -5.38 -15.16
C TYR A 384 -19.97 -4.57 -14.07
N GLU A 385 -19.61 -3.31 -13.86
CA GLU A 385 -20.31 -2.44 -12.89
C GLU A 385 -21.78 -2.22 -13.26
N ARG A 386 -22.07 -1.88 -14.53
CA ARG A 386 -23.46 -1.74 -15.01
C ARG A 386 -24.28 -3.00 -14.71
N ARG A 387 -23.69 -4.18 -14.89
CA ARG A 387 -24.34 -5.47 -14.62
C ARG A 387 -24.56 -5.71 -13.13
N ARG A 388 -23.57 -5.38 -12.29
CA ARG A 388 -23.66 -5.54 -10.83
C ARG A 388 -24.80 -4.71 -10.27
N GLU A 389 -24.87 -3.42 -10.59
CA GLU A 389 -25.91 -2.50 -10.09
C GLU A 389 -27.34 -2.95 -10.44
N ILE A 390 -27.52 -3.64 -11.58
CA ILE A 390 -28.81 -4.22 -12.01
C ILE A 390 -29.14 -5.53 -11.25
N LEU A 391 -28.14 -6.30 -10.84
CA LEU A 391 -28.31 -7.59 -10.16
C LEU A 391 -28.39 -7.47 -8.63
N ASP A 392 -27.69 -6.49 -8.05
CA ASP A 392 -27.74 -6.15 -6.63
C ASP A 392 -27.72 -4.64 -6.43
N ALA A 393 -28.92 -4.06 -6.31
CA ALA A 393 -29.12 -2.64 -6.04
C ALA A 393 -28.69 -2.20 -4.63
N ASN A 394 -28.29 -3.12 -3.74
CA ASN A 394 -27.76 -2.80 -2.41
C ASN A 394 -26.22 -2.75 -2.40
N SER A 395 -25.55 -3.44 -3.34
CA SER A 395 -24.07 -3.48 -3.48
C SER A 395 -23.49 -2.15 -4.01
N ASN A 396 -23.58 -1.09 -3.19
CA ASN A 396 -23.08 0.25 -3.48
C ASN A 396 -21.53 0.40 -3.40
N THR A 397 -20.76 -0.68 -3.38
CA THR A 397 -19.29 -0.62 -3.32
C THR A 397 -18.64 -1.79 -4.08
N THR A 398 -17.70 -1.50 -4.98
CA THR A 398 -16.89 -2.52 -5.67
C THR A 398 -15.63 -2.82 -4.86
N ILE A 399 -15.40 -4.08 -4.47
CA ILE A 399 -14.22 -4.51 -3.69
C ILE A 399 -13.27 -5.39 -4.51
N PHE A 400 -12.03 -5.57 -4.04
CA PHE A 400 -11.02 -6.37 -4.75
C PHE A 400 -11.48 -7.82 -5.03
N ALA A 401 -12.12 -8.49 -4.07
CA ALA A 401 -12.63 -9.86 -4.23
C ALA A 401 -13.53 -10.02 -5.47
N ASP A 402 -14.40 -9.03 -5.73
CA ASP A 402 -15.32 -9.05 -6.87
C ASP A 402 -14.57 -9.05 -8.22
N LEU A 403 -13.53 -8.22 -8.31
CA LEU A 403 -12.70 -8.10 -9.50
C LEU A 403 -11.87 -9.37 -9.71
N TYR A 404 -11.43 -10.04 -8.65
CA TYR A 404 -10.83 -11.37 -8.75
C TYR A 404 -11.83 -12.38 -9.35
N TYR A 405 -13.04 -12.48 -8.80
CA TYR A 405 -14.02 -13.49 -9.25
C TYR A 405 -14.46 -13.26 -10.70
N HIS A 406 -14.48 -12.02 -11.20
CA HIS A 406 -14.87 -11.73 -12.57
C HIS A 406 -13.70 -11.76 -13.59
N PHE A 407 -12.53 -11.20 -13.25
CA PHE A 407 -11.44 -10.97 -14.19
C PHE A 407 -10.23 -11.89 -14.02
N VAL A 408 -10.13 -12.64 -12.92
CA VAL A 408 -8.93 -13.44 -12.59
C VAL A 408 -9.25 -14.92 -12.44
N GLU A 409 -10.20 -15.29 -11.59
CA GLU A 409 -10.53 -16.71 -11.34
C GLU A 409 -10.81 -17.52 -12.63
N PRO A 410 -11.55 -17.00 -13.64
CA PRO A 410 -11.79 -17.73 -14.89
C PRO A 410 -10.54 -17.94 -15.76
N LEU A 411 -9.44 -17.23 -15.48
CA LEU A 411 -8.20 -17.24 -16.26
C LEU A 411 -7.03 -17.94 -15.55
N LEU A 412 -7.23 -18.39 -14.29
CA LEU A 412 -6.22 -19.12 -13.54
C LEU A 412 -6.19 -20.61 -13.93
N VAL A 413 -5.01 -21.05 -14.36
CA VAL A 413 -4.63 -22.44 -14.68
C VAL A 413 -3.58 -22.93 -13.68
N GLU A 414 -3.25 -24.23 -13.67
CA GLU A 414 -2.22 -24.75 -12.75
C GLU A 414 -0.82 -24.23 -13.13
N GLU A 415 -0.46 -24.23 -14.41
CA GLU A 415 0.79 -23.66 -14.94
C GLU A 415 0.59 -22.98 -16.32
N ARG A 416 1.46 -22.02 -16.66
CA ARG A 416 1.43 -21.27 -17.92
C ARG A 416 2.82 -20.81 -18.38
N ASP A 417 3.13 -21.13 -19.62
CA ASP A 417 4.36 -20.71 -20.32
C ASP A 417 4.29 -19.26 -20.84
N ASN A 418 5.46 -18.66 -21.04
CA ASN A 418 5.64 -17.26 -21.46
C ASN A 418 4.88 -16.28 -20.57
N TRP A 419 4.94 -16.52 -19.25
CA TRP A 419 4.10 -15.82 -18.29
C TRP A 419 4.85 -15.45 -17.01
N ASP A 420 4.57 -14.24 -16.54
CA ASP A 420 5.08 -13.65 -15.31
C ASP A 420 3.87 -13.31 -14.40
N ASN A 421 3.60 -14.18 -13.43
CA ASN A 421 2.57 -13.94 -12.42
C ASN A 421 2.97 -12.88 -11.37
N MET A 422 4.17 -12.27 -11.48
CA MET A 422 4.69 -11.23 -10.60
C MET A 422 4.65 -11.65 -9.12
N ALA A 423 5.19 -12.84 -8.84
CA ALA A 423 5.43 -13.32 -7.48
C ALA A 423 6.42 -12.40 -6.73
N GLN A 424 6.16 -12.16 -5.45
CA GLN A 424 6.85 -11.15 -4.60
C GLN A 424 7.16 -11.69 -3.19
N GLY A 425 7.51 -12.96 -3.10
CA GLY A 425 7.95 -13.66 -1.88
C GLY A 425 9.44 -14.01 -1.94
N LYS A 426 9.83 -15.16 -1.37
CA LYS A 426 11.22 -15.61 -1.36
C LYS A 426 11.68 -16.05 -2.76
N THR A 427 12.80 -15.51 -3.21
CA THR A 427 13.51 -15.90 -4.43
C THR A 427 14.68 -16.82 -4.09
N TYR A 428 14.83 -17.88 -4.88
CA TYR A 428 15.96 -18.81 -4.84
C TYR A 428 16.71 -18.74 -6.17
N SER A 429 18.04 -18.65 -6.09
CA SER A 429 18.96 -18.74 -7.22
C SER A 429 20.31 -19.23 -6.72
N ALA A 430 21.19 -19.74 -7.59
CA ALA A 430 22.51 -20.22 -7.17
C ALA A 430 23.32 -19.16 -6.39
N LYS A 431 23.13 -17.88 -6.75
CA LYS A 431 23.77 -16.72 -6.10
C LYS A 431 23.18 -16.44 -4.71
N GLU A 432 21.86 -16.30 -4.59
CA GLU A 432 21.23 -15.98 -3.31
C GLU A 432 21.27 -17.17 -2.33
N ASN A 433 21.22 -18.42 -2.83
CA ASN A 433 21.36 -19.62 -2.00
C ASN A 433 22.77 -19.73 -1.39
N LYS A 434 23.83 -19.46 -2.17
CA LYS A 434 25.22 -19.41 -1.66
C LYS A 434 25.40 -18.31 -0.60
N LYS A 435 24.85 -17.13 -0.87
CA LYS A 435 24.86 -15.96 0.04
C LYS A 435 24.09 -16.23 1.34
N GLU A 436 23.00 -17.00 1.28
CA GLU A 436 22.26 -17.43 2.48
C GLU A 436 23.05 -18.47 3.31
N GLU A 437 23.73 -19.42 2.66
CA GLU A 437 24.61 -20.36 3.36
C GLU A 437 25.82 -19.66 3.99
N GLU A 438 26.42 -18.67 3.31
CA GLU A 438 27.47 -17.81 3.86
C GLU A 438 26.97 -16.98 5.06
N ARG A 439 25.76 -16.40 4.99
CA ARG A 439 25.12 -15.71 6.13
C ARG A 439 24.90 -16.66 7.30
N TYR A 440 24.34 -17.85 7.06
CA TYR A 440 24.06 -18.84 8.09
C TYR A 440 25.35 -19.31 8.79
N LEU A 441 26.41 -19.62 8.03
CA LEU A 441 27.70 -20.03 8.59
C LEU A 441 28.36 -18.91 9.42
N GLU A 442 28.18 -17.64 9.04
CA GLU A 442 28.69 -16.50 9.80
C GLU A 442 27.86 -16.21 11.07
N GLU A 443 26.53 -16.36 11.02
CA GLU A 443 25.66 -16.29 12.21
C GLU A 443 25.97 -17.44 13.19
N GLU A 444 26.23 -18.66 12.71
CA GLU A 444 26.66 -19.78 13.56
C GLU A 444 28.05 -19.57 14.18
N ARG A 445 29.02 -19.05 13.44
CA ARG A 445 30.35 -18.67 13.99
C ARG A 445 30.22 -17.64 15.11
N LYS A 446 29.33 -16.65 14.96
CA LYS A 446 29.09 -15.64 16.00
C LYS A 446 28.49 -16.26 17.26
N LYS A 447 27.46 -17.10 17.15
CA LYS A 447 26.91 -17.86 18.29
C LYS A 447 27.97 -18.71 18.98
N GLN A 448 28.84 -19.37 18.21
CA GLN A 448 29.94 -20.17 18.77
C GLN A 448 30.98 -19.32 19.50
N ALA A 449 31.35 -18.17 18.94
CA ALA A 449 32.25 -17.21 19.60
C ALA A 449 31.63 -16.60 20.87
N GLU A 450 30.34 -16.23 20.83
CA GLU A 450 29.57 -15.74 21.97
C GLU A 450 29.51 -16.78 23.10
N MET A 451 29.22 -18.05 22.78
CA MET A 451 29.24 -19.14 23.76
C MET A 451 30.64 -19.40 24.33
N GLN A 452 31.70 -19.29 23.51
CA GLN A 452 33.08 -19.40 23.99
C GLN A 452 33.46 -18.23 24.91
N MET A 453 33.07 -17.00 24.58
CA MET A 453 33.30 -15.82 25.44
C MET A 453 32.51 -15.89 26.74
N ALA A 454 31.26 -16.37 26.72
CA ALA A 454 30.46 -16.59 27.92
C ALA A 454 31.13 -17.64 28.84
N SER A 455 31.50 -18.80 28.29
CA SER A 455 32.17 -19.85 29.05
C SER A 455 33.55 -19.43 29.59
N ALA A 456 34.29 -18.59 28.85
CA ALA A 456 35.54 -17.99 29.33
C ALA A 456 35.30 -16.96 30.46
N GLY A 457 34.23 -16.18 30.37
CA GLY A 457 33.80 -15.25 31.42
C GLY A 457 33.40 -15.96 32.72
N GLU A 458 32.57 -17.00 32.61
CA GLU A 458 32.22 -17.88 33.73
C GLU A 458 33.48 -18.53 34.34
N SER A 459 34.42 -19.01 33.51
CA SER A 459 35.68 -19.59 33.98
C SER A 459 36.54 -18.58 34.75
N ALA A 460 36.63 -17.33 34.26
CA ALA A 460 37.36 -16.26 34.92
C ALA A 460 36.73 -15.85 36.26
N GLN A 461 35.40 -15.76 36.32
CA GLN A 461 34.66 -15.47 37.56
C GLN A 461 34.86 -16.57 38.61
N ASN A 462 34.76 -17.84 38.21
CA ASN A 462 35.04 -18.99 39.09
C ASN A 462 36.49 -18.99 39.62
N GLU A 463 37.48 -18.55 38.83
CA GLU A 463 38.86 -18.45 39.31
C GLU A 463 39.08 -17.24 40.24
N GLU A 464 38.43 -16.11 40.00
CA GLU A 464 38.46 -14.95 40.91
C GLU A 464 37.79 -15.28 42.26
N GLU A 465 36.67 -16.00 42.24
CA GLU A 465 35.96 -16.44 43.45
C GLU A 465 36.79 -17.46 44.25
N ARG A 466 37.44 -18.43 43.59
CA ARG A 466 38.39 -19.34 44.27
C ARG A 466 39.57 -18.59 44.90
N LYS A 467 40.10 -17.53 44.24
CA LYS A 467 41.17 -16.69 44.81
C LYS A 467 40.69 -15.89 46.03
N LYS A 468 39.45 -15.38 46.01
CA LYS A 468 38.83 -14.73 47.20
C LYS A 468 38.70 -15.71 48.36
N GLN A 469 38.15 -16.90 48.12
CA GLN A 469 38.03 -17.96 49.13
C GLN A 469 39.40 -18.40 49.70
N GLU A 470 40.45 -18.45 48.86
CA GLU A 470 41.81 -18.79 49.35
C GLU A 470 42.42 -17.68 50.22
N VAL A 471 42.17 -16.41 49.89
CA VAL A 471 42.59 -15.25 50.73
C VAL A 471 41.80 -15.20 52.04
N GLU A 472 40.49 -15.43 51.99
CA GLU A 472 39.63 -15.47 53.18
C GLU A 472 40.03 -16.61 54.12
N LYS A 473 40.29 -17.81 53.59
CA LYS A 473 40.81 -18.95 54.36
C LYS A 473 42.19 -18.66 54.97
N LYS A 474 43.08 -17.93 54.27
CA LYS A 474 44.37 -17.50 54.83
C LYS A 474 44.21 -16.50 55.98
N LEU A 475 43.25 -15.58 55.87
CA LEU A 475 42.87 -14.67 56.96
C LEU A 475 42.26 -15.40 58.16
N GLU A 476 41.52 -16.50 57.95
CA GLU A 476 41.07 -17.35 59.05
C GLU A 476 42.21 -18.17 59.68
N GLU A 477 43.11 -18.74 58.88
CA GLU A 477 44.31 -19.45 59.38
C GLU A 477 45.27 -18.52 60.15
N GLU A 478 45.35 -17.23 59.81
CA GLU A 478 46.07 -16.23 60.59
C GLU A 478 45.33 -15.82 61.87
N LYS A 479 43.99 -15.68 61.83
CA LYS A 479 43.18 -15.45 63.05
C LYS A 479 43.30 -16.59 64.05
N VAL A 480 43.22 -17.85 63.60
CA VAL A 480 43.36 -19.02 64.48
C VAL A 480 44.75 -19.04 65.14
N LYS A 481 45.82 -18.71 64.40
CA LYS A 481 47.17 -18.55 64.97
C LYS A 481 47.28 -17.39 65.97
N ALA A 482 46.52 -16.31 65.78
CA ALA A 482 46.44 -15.21 66.74
C ALA A 482 45.63 -15.57 68.01
N GLU A 483 44.69 -16.51 67.92
CA GLU A 483 43.90 -16.99 69.06
C GLU A 483 44.58 -18.13 69.85
N GLU A 484 45.50 -18.89 69.26
CA GLU A 484 46.28 -19.91 70.00
C GLU A 484 47.30 -19.30 70.99
N GLU A 485 47.69 -18.03 70.85
CA GLU A 485 48.62 -17.34 71.77
C GLU A 485 47.95 -16.40 72.80
N LYS A 486 46.98 -16.90 73.60
CA LYS A 486 47.04 -16.76 75.09
C LYS A 486 45.99 -17.58 75.88
N PRO A 487 46.28 -17.94 77.15
CA PRO A 487 45.56 -19.00 77.88
C PRO A 487 44.39 -18.53 78.74
N ARG A 488 43.60 -19.50 79.24
CA ARG A 488 42.46 -19.29 80.15
C ARG A 488 42.85 -18.81 81.56
N PHE A 489 41.85 -18.24 82.23
CA PHE A 489 41.95 -17.31 83.36
C PHE A 489 41.68 -17.98 84.73
N ASN A 490 42.33 -17.48 85.80
CA ASN A 490 41.87 -17.48 87.19
C ASN A 490 42.87 -16.67 88.05
N GLY A 491 42.51 -15.67 88.84
CA GLY A 491 41.19 -15.03 89.06
C GLY A 491 41.30 -13.90 90.13
N GLN A 492 40.14 -13.43 90.63
CA GLN A 492 39.95 -12.49 91.74
C GLN A 492 40.16 -10.97 91.47
N SER A 493 39.29 -10.14 92.09
CA SER A 493 39.35 -8.65 92.25
C SER A 493 39.32 -7.75 90.98
N GLU A 494 38.72 -6.55 90.96
CA GLU A 494 37.59 -5.94 91.72
C GLU A 494 37.12 -4.63 91.01
N VAL A 495 36.01 -4.02 91.46
CA VAL A 495 35.65 -2.57 91.33
C VAL A 495 35.38 -1.93 89.94
N ASP A 496 34.08 -1.66 89.72
CA ASP A 496 33.40 -0.45 89.19
C ASP A 496 33.76 0.30 87.88
N SER A 497 32.67 0.91 87.34
CA SER A 497 32.59 2.10 86.47
C SER A 497 33.01 1.95 85.00
N LYS A 498 32.49 2.70 84.02
CA LYS A 498 31.17 3.29 83.69
C LYS A 498 31.40 4.12 82.41
N ASN A 499 30.59 3.88 81.38
CA ASN A 499 30.16 4.84 80.35
C ASN A 499 31.15 5.50 79.35
N ALA A 500 30.93 5.13 78.08
CA ALA A 500 30.55 6.02 76.96
C ALA A 500 31.61 6.76 76.09
N ALA A 501 31.18 6.99 74.83
CA ALA A 501 31.67 7.99 73.86
C ALA A 501 33.11 7.82 73.30
N GLU A 502 33.52 8.35 72.14
CA GLU A 502 32.88 8.70 70.84
C GLU A 502 34.03 9.14 69.87
N LYS A 503 33.76 9.34 68.58
CA LYS A 503 34.43 10.32 67.65
C LYS A 503 35.92 10.16 67.20
N ALA A 504 36.04 10.18 65.86
CA ALA A 504 36.77 11.18 65.04
C ALA A 504 38.31 11.16 64.87
N GLY A 505 38.75 11.92 63.85
CA GLY A 505 40.13 12.02 63.32
C GLY A 505 40.39 11.00 62.19
N LEU A 506 40.61 11.32 60.91
CA LEU A 506 40.84 12.58 60.18
C LEU A 506 42.11 13.36 60.55
N GLU A 507 43.20 13.15 59.79
CA GLU A 507 43.97 14.14 59.00
C GLU A 507 44.90 13.33 58.03
N LYS A 508 45.22 13.74 56.78
CA LYS A 508 46.07 14.85 56.30
C LYS A 508 47.54 14.73 56.75
N GLN A 509 48.57 15.05 55.94
CA GLN A 509 48.67 15.46 54.52
C GLN A 509 50.16 15.37 54.07
N ILE A 510 50.48 15.94 52.89
CA ILE A 510 51.76 16.61 52.52
C ILE A 510 52.94 15.74 51.99
N LEU A 511 53.31 16.04 50.72
CA LEU A 511 54.63 16.30 50.07
C LEU A 511 55.89 15.49 50.51
N THR A 512 56.97 15.30 49.74
CA THR A 512 57.50 15.73 48.40
C THR A 512 58.07 14.47 47.70
N GLY A 513 58.56 14.41 46.45
CA GLY A 513 59.01 15.36 45.42
C GLY A 513 59.83 14.58 44.37
N ASP A 514 60.50 15.30 43.46
CA ASP A 514 61.31 14.76 42.33
C ASP A 514 62.55 13.93 42.83
N ASP A 515 63.26 13.10 42.04
CA ASP A 515 63.87 13.44 40.75
C ASP A 515 64.46 12.24 39.92
N ASN A 516 64.54 12.45 38.60
CA ASN A 516 65.35 11.88 37.49
C ASN A 516 66.11 10.51 37.50
N SER A 517 65.94 9.81 36.34
CA SER A 517 66.96 9.00 35.57
C SER A 517 67.34 7.58 36.09
N ALA A 518 67.90 6.63 35.31
CA ALA A 518 68.35 6.59 33.90
C ALA A 518 68.33 5.14 33.30
N HIS A 519 68.79 5.00 32.03
CA HIS A 519 69.15 3.76 31.28
C HIS A 519 68.02 2.81 30.83
N ALA A 520 68.19 1.94 29.80
CA ALA A 520 69.00 1.95 28.56
C ALA A 520 68.68 0.66 27.75
N GLY A 521 68.82 0.64 26.41
CA GLY A 521 68.88 -0.62 25.64
C GLY A 521 68.17 -0.64 24.27
N GLU A 522 68.87 -0.19 23.23
CA GLU A 522 68.65 -0.57 21.82
C GLU A 522 69.20 -2.02 21.55
N PRO A 523 69.13 -2.67 20.35
CA PRO A 523 69.15 -2.05 19.01
C PRO A 523 68.34 -2.70 17.83
N THR A 524 68.07 -1.88 16.80
CA THR A 524 68.16 -2.09 15.31
C THR A 524 67.66 -3.38 14.58
N SER A 525 67.39 -3.40 13.26
CA SER A 525 66.93 -2.45 12.20
C SER A 525 66.52 -3.30 10.95
N LYS A 526 66.07 -2.86 9.76
CA LYS A 526 65.93 -1.55 9.06
C LYS A 526 64.55 -1.55 8.33
N GLY A 527 64.21 -1.02 7.14
CA GLY A 527 64.88 -0.37 5.98
C GLY A 527 64.41 -0.99 4.63
N GLU A 528 64.27 -0.30 3.50
CA GLU A 528 64.43 1.13 3.15
C GLU A 528 63.55 1.51 1.92
N ASP A 529 62.94 2.70 1.95
CA ASP A 529 62.90 3.76 0.90
C ASP A 529 62.24 3.52 -0.50
N LYS A 530 61.77 4.55 -1.25
CA LYS A 530 61.79 6.03 -1.07
C LYS A 530 60.65 6.77 -1.83
N GLU A 531 60.50 8.05 -1.49
CA GLU A 531 59.64 9.10 -2.10
C GLU A 531 60.41 9.90 -3.20
N PRO A 532 60.03 11.09 -3.78
CA PRO A 532 59.66 12.34 -3.04
C PRO A 532 58.71 13.41 -3.69
N GLU A 533 58.11 14.26 -2.83
CA GLU A 533 58.01 15.77 -2.89
C GLU A 533 57.22 16.55 -3.99
N ASN A 534 56.72 17.80 -3.79
CA ASN A 534 56.67 18.79 -2.66
C ASN A 534 55.52 19.84 -2.93
N SER A 535 55.16 20.89 -2.16
CA SER A 535 55.50 21.47 -0.82
C SER A 535 54.34 22.41 -0.32
N ASP A 536 54.50 23.02 0.88
CA ASP A 536 53.94 24.34 1.31
C ASP A 536 52.40 24.53 1.55
N THR A 537 51.88 25.65 2.09
CA THR A 537 51.97 26.28 3.46
C THR A 537 50.64 27.08 3.70
N GLU A 538 50.28 27.82 4.78
CA GLU A 538 50.94 28.39 5.99
C GLU A 538 49.90 28.68 7.14
N ILE A 539 50.27 28.40 8.41
CA ILE A 539 50.10 29.18 9.68
C ILE A 539 48.77 29.95 9.98
N ASP A 540 47.85 29.48 10.86
CA ASP A 540 47.74 29.64 12.37
C ASP A 540 46.67 30.75 12.74
N GLN A 541 45.99 30.97 13.90
CA GLN A 541 46.05 30.61 15.34
C GLN A 541 44.65 30.30 15.99
N GLY A 542 44.60 30.08 17.33
CA GLY A 542 43.44 29.51 18.08
C GLY A 542 42.74 30.36 19.18
N PRO A 543 41.80 29.76 19.97
CA PRO A 543 40.70 30.43 20.70
C PRO A 543 40.77 30.37 22.26
N PRO A 544 39.69 30.74 23.01
CA PRO A 544 38.86 29.69 23.64
C PRO A 544 37.33 29.99 23.78
N ARG A 545 36.59 29.07 24.46
CA ARG A 545 35.11 28.96 24.59
C ARG A 545 34.51 29.57 25.87
N THR A 546 33.17 29.58 25.97
CA THR A 546 32.43 29.27 27.24
C THR A 546 30.96 28.87 26.95
N ASP A 547 30.34 28.12 27.88
CA ASP A 547 28.99 27.51 27.76
C ASP A 547 27.92 28.21 28.65
N GLY A 548 26.61 27.93 28.47
CA GLY A 548 25.60 28.41 29.45
C GLY A 548 24.09 28.24 29.14
N ARG A 549 23.45 27.28 29.81
CA ARG A 549 22.01 27.17 30.18
C ARG A 549 21.96 26.44 31.56
N PRO A 550 20.85 26.33 32.33
CA PRO A 550 19.47 26.83 32.17
C PRO A 550 18.95 27.50 33.49
N GLY A 551 17.62 27.59 33.72
CA GLY A 551 17.07 27.66 35.10
C GLY A 551 15.77 28.44 35.30
N SER A 552 14.76 27.83 35.94
CA SER A 552 13.44 28.41 36.27
C SER A 552 13.37 29.00 37.69
N THR A 553 12.46 29.95 37.96
CA THR A 553 11.77 30.06 39.27
C THR A 553 10.43 30.82 39.18
N ARG A 554 9.72 31.01 40.31
CA ARG A 554 8.27 31.26 40.44
C ARG A 554 7.96 32.34 41.52
N LEU A 555 6.70 32.82 41.59
CA LEU A 555 5.99 33.60 42.65
C LEU A 555 5.86 35.12 42.39
N GLU A 556 4.78 35.85 42.75
CA GLU A 556 3.36 35.52 43.09
C GLU A 556 2.48 36.81 43.20
N LYS A 557 1.14 36.66 43.23
CA LYS A 557 0.05 37.57 43.76
C LYS A 557 -0.55 38.67 42.85
N GLY A 558 -1.89 38.76 42.88
CA GLY A 558 -2.66 39.94 42.41
C GLY A 558 -4.12 39.67 41.97
N GLY A 559 -5.08 39.62 42.91
CA GLY A 559 -6.53 39.80 42.65
C GLY A 559 -7.02 41.16 43.22
N PRO A 560 -8.34 41.48 43.32
CA PRO A 560 -9.48 40.55 43.50
C PRO A 560 -10.83 40.99 42.82
N ASN A 561 -11.96 40.46 43.35
CA ASN A 561 -13.39 40.80 43.18
C ASN A 561 -14.17 40.18 42.00
N GLU A 562 -15.51 39.98 42.08
CA GLU A 562 -16.43 39.37 43.10
C GLU A 562 -17.89 39.63 42.67
N GLU A 563 -18.70 38.58 42.51
CA GLU A 563 -20.18 38.47 42.73
C GLU A 563 -20.61 37.10 42.14
N LYS A 564 -21.26 36.12 42.79
CA LYS A 564 -22.41 36.04 43.73
C LYS A 564 -23.76 36.31 43.03
N ALA A 565 -24.87 35.60 43.30
CA ALA A 565 -25.21 34.81 44.50
C ALA A 565 -26.29 33.69 44.30
N THR A 566 -26.27 32.66 45.18
CA THR A 566 -27.45 31.97 45.84
C THR A 566 -28.53 31.22 45.03
N ALA A 567 -29.29 30.23 45.56
CA ALA A 567 -29.22 29.32 46.74
C ALA A 567 -30.31 28.20 46.56
N ALA A 568 -30.31 27.05 47.27
CA ALA A 568 -30.85 26.85 48.64
C ALA A 568 -30.48 25.46 49.23
N LYS A 569 -30.90 25.16 50.49
CA LYS A 569 -30.44 24.02 51.34
C LYS A 569 -31.58 23.16 51.94
N ALA A 570 -31.20 21.96 52.44
CA ALA A 570 -31.61 21.26 53.67
C ALA A 570 -31.84 19.75 53.40
N ASP A 571 -31.12 18.76 53.93
CA ASP A 571 -30.67 18.40 55.31
C ASP A 571 -31.63 17.44 56.05
N ALA A 572 -31.24 16.17 56.23
CA ALA A 572 -31.33 15.40 57.51
C ALA A 572 -30.87 13.91 57.40
N SER A 573 -29.74 13.60 58.04
CA SER A 573 -29.29 12.33 58.68
C SER A 573 -29.98 10.96 58.41
N GLY A 574 -29.16 9.92 58.17
CA GLY A 574 -29.53 8.51 58.37
C GLY A 574 -28.42 7.52 57.98
N THR A 575 -27.57 7.11 58.93
CA THR A 575 -26.38 6.27 58.66
C THR A 575 -26.67 4.77 58.49
N ARG A 576 -26.02 4.15 57.50
CA ARG A 576 -25.42 2.80 57.58
C ARG A 576 -24.41 2.58 56.46
N ASP A 577 -23.41 1.76 56.74
CA ASP A 577 -22.15 1.70 56.02
C ASP A 577 -22.22 0.81 54.77
N VAL A 578 -21.53 1.23 53.70
CA VAL A 578 -21.28 0.43 52.50
C VAL A 578 -19.81 0.56 52.15
N ALA A 579 -19.05 -0.52 52.38
CA ALA A 579 -17.75 -0.74 51.75
C ALA A 579 -17.94 -1.57 50.47
N SER A 580 -17.01 -1.43 49.51
CA SER A 580 -17.07 -2.12 48.22
C SER A 580 -16.94 -3.65 48.37
N ARG A 581 -17.65 -4.38 47.50
CA ARG A 581 -17.44 -5.84 47.27
C ARG A 581 -16.72 -6.06 45.94
N GLU A 582 -15.53 -5.45 45.83
CA GLU A 582 -14.43 -6.16 45.18
C GLU A 582 -13.93 -7.23 46.20
N GLU A 583 -13.07 -8.17 45.81
CA GLU A 583 -12.61 -9.29 46.66
C GLU A 583 -13.68 -10.31 47.16
N ALA A 584 -14.67 -10.69 46.33
CA ALA A 584 -15.48 -11.90 46.65
C ALA A 584 -16.22 -12.54 45.45
N GLU A 585 -15.55 -12.76 44.31
CA GLU A 585 -16.06 -13.70 43.28
C GLU A 585 -14.97 -14.48 42.51
N GLU A 586 -13.71 -14.46 43.00
CA GLU A 586 -12.65 -15.37 42.55
C GLU A 586 -12.74 -16.74 43.25
N SER A 587 -13.87 -17.42 43.09
CA SER A 587 -14.01 -18.87 43.37
C SER A 587 -15.35 -19.41 42.86
N ILE A 588 -15.33 -20.67 42.40
CA ILE A 588 -16.46 -21.44 41.84
C ILE A 588 -16.75 -21.17 40.34
N GLU A 589 -15.76 -21.43 39.49
CA GLU A 589 -16.01 -22.14 38.21
C GLU A 589 -14.83 -23.07 37.85
N LYS A 590 -14.55 -24.05 38.73
CA LYS A 590 -13.40 -24.97 38.59
C LYS A 590 -13.81 -26.45 38.65
N SER A 591 -14.83 -26.85 37.89
CA SER A 591 -15.09 -28.26 37.57
C SER A 591 -16.05 -28.43 36.39
N THR A 592 -15.52 -28.49 35.16
CA THR A 592 -15.85 -29.43 34.06
C THR A 592 -15.32 -28.92 32.71
N ARG A 593 -14.07 -29.25 32.35
CA ARG A 593 -13.57 -29.19 30.97
C ARG A 593 -12.52 -30.28 30.76
N SER A 594 -12.76 -31.19 29.82
CA SER A 594 -11.77 -32.17 29.37
C SER A 594 -10.71 -31.49 28.49
N PRO A 595 -9.48 -32.03 28.40
CA PRO A 595 -8.31 -31.22 28.05
C PRO A 595 -8.27 -30.79 26.59
N GLU A 596 -7.87 -29.53 26.39
CA GLU A 596 -7.44 -29.01 25.10
C GLU A 596 -6.00 -29.47 24.81
N PRO A 597 -5.63 -29.72 23.54
CA PRO A 597 -4.24 -29.96 23.17
C PRO A 597 -3.42 -28.69 23.45
N ALA A 598 -2.30 -28.82 24.16
CA ALA A 598 -1.53 -27.69 24.66
C ALA A 598 -1.06 -26.75 23.53
N SER A 599 -1.50 -25.50 23.57
CA SER A 599 -1.04 -24.45 22.68
C SER A 599 0.41 -24.08 23.01
N VAL A 600 1.36 -24.61 22.24
CA VAL A 600 2.78 -24.25 22.33
C VAL A 600 2.93 -22.74 22.07
N PRO A 601 3.56 -21.96 22.96
CA PRO A 601 3.75 -20.53 22.75
C PRO A 601 4.58 -20.25 21.48
N HIS A 602 3.93 -19.79 20.42
CA HIS A 602 4.59 -19.30 19.21
C HIS A 602 5.19 -17.90 19.47
N GLY A 603 6.20 -17.84 20.32
CA GLY A 603 7.09 -16.69 20.39
C GLY A 603 7.79 -16.52 19.05
N LYS A 604 7.56 -15.39 18.37
CA LYS A 604 8.23 -15.05 17.10
C LYS A 604 9.70 -14.71 17.34
N ARG A 605 10.52 -15.74 17.59
CA ARG A 605 11.97 -15.68 17.42
C ARG A 605 12.25 -16.05 15.96
N ASP A 606 12.71 -15.09 15.17
CA ASP A 606 13.02 -15.28 13.75
C ASP A 606 14.35 -16.04 13.60
N GLU A 607 14.32 -17.34 13.93
CA GLU A 607 15.43 -18.25 13.75
C GLU A 607 15.64 -18.52 12.26
N ARG A 608 16.58 -17.78 11.66
CA ARG A 608 17.07 -17.99 10.30
C ARG A 608 17.68 -19.38 10.15
N LYS A 609 16.83 -20.34 9.77
CA LYS A 609 17.21 -21.73 9.54
C LYS A 609 17.88 -21.86 8.19
N ARG A 610 18.92 -22.70 8.14
CA ARG A 610 19.59 -23.12 6.89
C ARG A 610 18.53 -23.58 5.88
N LEU A 611 18.70 -23.18 4.62
CA LEU A 611 17.83 -23.60 3.52
C LEU A 611 17.65 -25.13 3.53
N THR A 612 16.40 -25.58 3.46
CA THR A 612 16.08 -27.00 3.30
C THR A 612 16.49 -27.51 1.91
N ASP A 613 16.61 -28.84 1.74
CA ASP A 613 16.98 -29.44 0.44
C ASP A 613 16.00 -29.08 -0.70
N VAL A 614 14.73 -28.81 -0.36
CA VAL A 614 13.71 -28.38 -1.33
C VAL A 614 13.93 -26.92 -1.74
N GLU A 615 14.36 -26.06 -0.83
CA GLU A 615 14.68 -24.65 -1.09
C GLU A 615 16.02 -24.47 -1.82
N SER A 616 17.04 -25.23 -1.41
CA SER A 616 18.37 -25.17 -2.02
C SER A 616 18.32 -25.60 -3.49
N THR A 617 17.43 -26.55 -3.83
CA THR A 617 17.20 -27.05 -5.20
C THR A 617 16.06 -26.36 -5.95
N ALA A 618 15.27 -25.48 -5.31
CA ALA A 618 14.09 -24.82 -5.89
C ALA A 618 14.37 -24.11 -7.22
N HIS A 619 15.58 -23.58 -7.38
CA HIS A 619 16.02 -22.80 -8.53
C HIS A 619 16.55 -23.64 -9.71
N LEU A 620 16.59 -24.97 -9.59
CA LEU A 620 17.14 -25.85 -10.62
C LEU A 620 16.15 -26.23 -11.72
N SER A 621 14.84 -26.14 -11.46
CA SER A 621 13.79 -26.41 -12.45
C SER A 621 12.42 -25.88 -12.00
N LEU A 622 11.46 -25.84 -12.94
CA LEU A 622 10.07 -25.50 -12.63
C LEU A 622 9.47 -26.44 -11.58
N GLU A 623 9.72 -27.74 -11.69
CA GLU A 623 9.17 -28.76 -10.80
C GLU A 623 9.73 -28.63 -9.38
N ASN A 624 11.01 -28.28 -9.23
CA ASN A 624 11.58 -27.97 -7.92
C ASN A 624 11.03 -26.65 -7.35
N CYS A 625 10.78 -25.65 -8.19
CA CYS A 625 10.11 -24.41 -7.79
C CYS A 625 8.66 -24.68 -7.31
N ALA A 626 7.93 -25.54 -8.04
CA ALA A 626 6.60 -26.00 -7.69
C ALA A 626 6.58 -26.79 -6.37
N ARG A 627 7.61 -27.61 -6.10
CA ARG A 627 7.81 -28.33 -4.83
C ARG A 627 8.12 -27.38 -3.67
N ALA A 628 8.95 -26.35 -3.87
CA ALA A 628 9.21 -25.32 -2.86
C ALA A 628 7.93 -24.53 -2.51
N CYS A 629 7.09 -24.23 -3.50
CA CYS A 629 5.77 -23.63 -3.25
C CYS A 629 4.78 -24.60 -2.56
N GLU A 630 4.91 -25.91 -2.73
CA GLU A 630 4.08 -26.87 -1.99
C GLU A 630 4.48 -26.90 -0.50
N ALA A 631 5.79 -26.99 -0.25
CA ALA A 631 6.39 -27.05 1.08
C ALA A 631 6.23 -25.75 1.90
N SER A 632 6.17 -24.59 1.25
CA SER A 632 5.78 -23.33 1.90
C SER A 632 4.26 -23.24 2.04
N GLU A 633 3.75 -23.27 3.28
CA GLU A 633 2.29 -23.22 3.55
C GLU A 633 1.63 -21.92 3.06
N GLU A 634 2.35 -20.80 3.11
CA GLU A 634 1.84 -19.49 2.66
C GLU A 634 1.85 -19.30 1.14
N CYS A 635 2.50 -20.17 0.36
CA CYS A 635 2.70 -19.96 -1.07
C CYS A 635 1.44 -20.25 -1.89
N PHE A 636 0.92 -19.25 -2.61
CA PHE A 636 -0.22 -19.39 -3.51
C PHE A 636 0.19 -19.51 -4.98
N GLN A 637 1.35 -18.97 -5.36
CA GLN A 637 1.85 -18.99 -6.74
C GLN A 637 3.38 -19.02 -6.77
N TYR A 638 3.96 -19.41 -7.91
CA TYR A 638 5.40 -19.42 -8.14
C TYR A 638 5.71 -19.01 -9.59
N VAL A 639 6.89 -18.46 -9.83
CA VAL A 639 7.42 -18.21 -11.17
C VAL A 639 8.85 -18.74 -11.25
N PHE A 640 9.15 -19.44 -12.34
CA PHE A 640 10.48 -19.90 -12.71
C PHE A 640 10.94 -19.17 -13.96
N VAL A 641 12.13 -18.56 -13.91
CA VAL A 641 12.74 -17.84 -15.02
C VAL A 641 13.98 -18.62 -15.45
N GLU A 642 13.94 -19.21 -16.65
CA GLU A 642 14.90 -20.25 -17.02
C GLU A 642 16.31 -19.72 -17.34
N PRO A 643 16.49 -18.63 -18.12
CA PRO A 643 17.82 -18.11 -18.46
C PRO A 643 18.64 -17.68 -17.23
N GLU A 644 17.96 -17.08 -16.24
CA GLU A 644 18.54 -16.65 -14.98
C GLU A 644 18.62 -17.78 -13.94
N SER A 645 17.91 -18.90 -14.16
CA SER A 645 17.74 -20.02 -13.23
C SER A 645 17.28 -19.55 -11.84
N GLU A 646 16.18 -18.79 -11.82
CA GLU A 646 15.59 -18.23 -10.61
C GLU A 646 14.16 -18.73 -10.37
N CYS A 647 13.87 -19.11 -9.13
CA CYS A 647 12.53 -19.46 -8.66
C CYS A 647 12.05 -18.42 -7.65
N THR A 648 10.91 -17.77 -7.89
CA THR A 648 10.30 -16.84 -6.92
C THR A 648 8.92 -17.32 -6.49
N LEU A 649 8.73 -17.46 -5.18
CA LEU A 649 7.44 -17.82 -4.57
C LEU A 649 6.57 -16.57 -4.34
N GLY A 650 5.25 -16.74 -4.22
CA GLY A 650 4.30 -15.66 -3.98
C GLY A 650 3.28 -16.01 -2.90
N HIS A 651 3.25 -15.22 -1.83
CA HIS A 651 2.33 -15.38 -0.68
C HIS A 651 1.02 -14.59 -0.89
N SER A 652 0.76 -14.22 -2.14
CA SER A 652 -0.46 -13.64 -2.70
C SER A 652 -0.64 -14.20 -4.11
N PHE A 653 -1.87 -14.25 -4.60
CA PHE A 653 -2.18 -14.75 -5.95
C PHE A 653 -2.67 -13.60 -6.83
N ARG A 654 -2.26 -13.62 -8.10
CA ARG A 654 -2.69 -12.68 -9.15
C ARG A 654 -2.55 -13.32 -10.52
N LEU A 655 -3.18 -12.73 -11.54
CA LEU A 655 -3.00 -13.24 -12.90
C LEU A 655 -1.62 -12.88 -13.44
N GLY A 656 -1.14 -11.67 -13.22
CA GLY A 656 0.10 -11.13 -13.79
C GLY A 656 -0.02 -10.84 -15.29
N ARG A 657 1.05 -11.10 -16.05
CA ARG A 657 1.23 -10.61 -17.42
C ARG A 657 1.92 -11.62 -18.34
N TYR A 658 1.63 -11.51 -19.63
CA TYR A 658 2.36 -12.20 -20.69
C TYR A 658 3.80 -11.67 -20.80
N LYS A 659 4.79 -12.55 -20.79
CA LYS A 659 6.20 -12.26 -21.06
C LYS A 659 6.58 -12.95 -22.37
N ALA A 660 6.41 -12.23 -23.48
CA ALA A 660 6.77 -12.73 -24.81
C ALA A 660 8.26 -13.14 -24.85
N PRO A 661 8.61 -14.26 -25.52
CA PRO A 661 9.99 -14.52 -25.86
C PRO A 661 10.51 -13.47 -26.86
N ALA A 662 11.83 -13.30 -26.96
CA ALA A 662 12.40 -12.55 -28.07
C ALA A 662 12.23 -13.33 -29.39
N GLU A 663 12.44 -12.65 -30.51
CA GLU A 663 12.22 -13.22 -31.84
C GLU A 663 13.18 -14.39 -32.12
N GLY A 664 12.64 -15.60 -32.22
CA GLY A 664 13.42 -16.84 -32.36
C GLY A 664 13.85 -17.52 -31.05
N GLU A 665 13.53 -16.95 -29.89
CA GLU A 665 13.92 -17.52 -28.59
C GLU A 665 12.87 -18.47 -27.98
N ARG A 666 13.33 -19.30 -27.03
CA ARG A 666 12.53 -20.26 -26.27
C ARG A 666 11.83 -19.62 -25.07
N VAL A 667 10.99 -20.39 -24.36
CA VAL A 667 10.21 -19.90 -23.21
C VAL A 667 11.12 -19.28 -22.14
N ILE A 668 10.91 -18.00 -21.83
CA ILE A 668 11.77 -17.25 -20.89
C ILE A 668 11.28 -17.38 -19.45
N SER A 669 9.96 -17.49 -19.23
CA SER A 669 9.35 -17.51 -17.89
C SER A 669 8.13 -18.40 -17.86
N LYS A 670 8.00 -19.19 -16.80
CA LYS A 670 6.89 -20.12 -16.55
C LYS A 670 6.29 -19.82 -15.18
N SER A 671 4.97 -19.62 -15.13
CA SER A 671 4.23 -19.30 -13.91
C SER A 671 3.31 -20.45 -13.50
N GLY A 672 3.18 -20.70 -12.20
CA GLY A 672 2.24 -21.68 -11.65
C GLY A 672 1.45 -21.17 -10.45
N TRP A 673 0.27 -21.73 -10.24
CA TRP A 673 -0.69 -21.32 -9.21
C TRP A 673 -1.25 -22.53 -8.46
N LYS A 674 -1.23 -22.47 -7.13
CA LYS A 674 -1.76 -23.53 -6.25
C LYS A 674 -3.28 -23.43 -6.18
N LEU A 675 -3.97 -23.74 -7.28
CA LEU A 675 -5.43 -23.55 -7.45
C LEU A 675 -6.27 -24.12 -6.30
N LYS A 676 -5.87 -25.26 -5.72
CA LYS A 676 -6.54 -25.86 -4.56
C LYS A 676 -6.41 -24.98 -3.30
N ARG A 677 -5.22 -24.43 -3.03
CA ARG A 677 -4.93 -23.53 -1.91
C ARG A 677 -5.62 -22.18 -2.11
N ILE A 678 -5.59 -21.62 -3.32
CA ILE A 678 -6.32 -20.40 -3.71
C ILE A 678 -7.83 -20.57 -3.48
N ARG A 679 -8.47 -21.58 -4.10
CA ARG A 679 -9.92 -21.82 -3.98
C ARG A 679 -10.37 -22.16 -2.55
N SER A 680 -9.52 -22.81 -1.76
CA SER A 680 -9.76 -23.02 -0.33
C SER A 680 -9.75 -21.69 0.42
N TRP A 681 -8.74 -20.84 0.17
CA TRP A 681 -8.63 -19.54 0.81
C TRP A 681 -9.76 -18.58 0.42
N THR A 682 -10.08 -18.41 -0.86
CA THR A 682 -11.16 -17.50 -1.30
C THR A 682 -12.53 -17.93 -0.78
N LYS A 683 -12.79 -19.24 -0.72
CA LYS A 683 -14.01 -19.80 -0.10
C LYS A 683 -14.08 -19.53 1.41
N ASN A 684 -12.95 -19.62 2.12
CA ASN A 684 -12.90 -19.47 3.57
C ASN A 684 -12.80 -17.99 4.02
N ASN A 685 -12.63 -17.05 3.10
CA ASN A 685 -12.58 -15.61 3.35
C ASN A 685 -13.69 -14.88 2.56
N PRO A 686 -14.99 -15.12 2.85
CA PRO A 686 -16.07 -14.32 2.26
C PRO A 686 -16.03 -12.89 2.83
N CYS A 687 -16.31 -11.89 1.99
CA CYS A 687 -16.49 -10.52 2.43
C CYS A 687 -17.97 -10.26 2.76
N GLU A 688 -18.27 -9.99 4.03
CA GLU A 688 -19.64 -9.65 4.47
C GLU A 688 -19.99 -8.17 4.22
N TRP A 689 -18.99 -7.30 4.19
CA TRP A 689 -19.08 -5.87 3.95
C TRP A 689 -17.77 -5.34 3.35
N ALA A 690 -17.78 -4.13 2.80
CA ALA A 690 -16.60 -3.50 2.22
C ALA A 690 -15.78 -2.77 3.29
N ASP A 691 -14.50 -3.13 3.44
CA ASP A 691 -13.65 -2.63 4.52
C ASP A 691 -13.13 -1.20 4.27
N TRP A 692 -13.74 -0.24 4.95
CA TRP A 692 -13.33 1.17 4.96
C TRP A 692 -12.44 1.54 6.17
N ALA A 693 -12.09 0.60 7.05
CA ALA A 693 -11.60 0.90 8.41
C ALA A 693 -10.27 1.68 8.45
N GLU A 694 -9.38 1.48 7.48
CA GLU A 694 -8.08 2.18 7.43
C GLU A 694 -8.18 3.67 7.03
N TRP A 695 -9.38 4.18 6.71
CA TRP A 695 -9.59 5.57 6.22
C TRP A 695 -10.36 6.46 7.19
N ILE A 696 -11.24 5.87 7.98
CA ILE A 696 -12.08 6.59 8.95
C ILE A 696 -11.20 6.89 10.17
N GLY A 697 -10.97 8.16 10.51
CA GLY A 697 -10.09 8.57 11.60
C GLY A 697 -8.61 8.82 11.24
N LYS A 698 -8.13 8.43 10.05
CA LYS A 698 -6.70 8.53 9.70
C LYS A 698 -6.21 9.99 9.50
N TYR A 699 -7.14 10.91 9.27
CA TYR A 699 -6.88 12.33 9.01
C TYR A 699 -7.78 13.24 9.85
N ASP A 700 -8.36 12.70 10.94
CA ASP A 700 -9.30 13.42 11.82
C ASP A 700 -8.62 14.22 12.94
#